data_AF-T0PVB2-F1
#
_entry.id   AF-T0PVB2-F1
#
_cell.length_a   1.000
_cell.length_b   1.000
_cell.length_c   1.000
_cell.angle_alpha   90.00
_cell.angle_beta   90.00
_cell.angle_gamma   90.00
#
_symmetry.space_group_name_H-M   'P 1'
#
loop_
_entity.id
_entity.type
_entity.pdbx_description
1 polymer ?
#
loop_
_entity_poly.entity_id
_entity_poly.type
_entity_poly.pdbx_seq_one_letter_code
_entity_poly.pdbx_strand_id
1 'polypeptide(L)'
;MGNHISSTTLIVVAFVVHVAVGEAYDVIIIGSGPGGLVAAEYLSRNASTSVLVLEAGGPSLAATGGTDIPGYAQSQGLTRFDVPGEYSNVAFQSDNKYRMGTDWVASPTGLYLGKVVGGSSSLNGMLYFRTPNSYVTEASWPNDVATVDAGFSAIETMFTSTNNPSPDGSRYLQEAYNIMRNVLGGGGYTESNSLNTDRNAKSKSYGHPPFAIKNGLRDSPAKTFLGAAKTRPNFKLISSATVSYIIQSKGVATGVVYTTNGQTVTVDLSSRGAVVVAGSAVMTPKILMQSGVGPSSQLTLLKANGNFPGVSSDAANWVVNENVGSSLFDTHQLLMTFSRKDMKTFAHTQSPTAAITQYMTQGHSGPWSSPDPVQIAYDNYNVNGRAYQFQVTTFCHGFNWGSNNPTEFGVAVYVNNPISRDSARFTSDGRYHLDTARSMYSDQRDRAALANYVEKLRGMMSAQGVTTVIPAKDVASTDFVNKKVEGANHYGGSCYTSGDKTDSKRCADETFLVVGAKNIYVGDGSLMKEGTVNPYGFIMYAGHQTGVNVAKTIVGYSEVTPPTSPPTLATCTDFENDVDYYGNDIGATSRASADACCADCAAKPGCTLYVWNKHNGGTCWLKNARGAKSTQLGAKSGSMGATTPAPTTAPVVTPTPTPVVTPTPIPGGDVSCSAVENDVDYAGNDIGSTARSSVDACCADCAAKPGCSVYVWTNYNGGMCWLKSGRGPKSTQSGAKAGSIDASASGCGIPEPNTDFAGQDVGNVPGTNPGDCCAACKKNKACNAYSLWNNICWLKSGHNGRKAAPGTTAAVVNKCSALEIGTDYVGSDIGSAAASTADDCCAKCRNMNGCGAFSWYQGTCYFKSSKSATKANGNVISATVLM
;
A
#
# COMPACT_ATOMS: atom_id res chain seq x y z
N MET A 1 -52.34 48.86 7.51
CA MET A 1 -51.41 49.03 8.64
C MET A 1 -51.08 47.64 9.16
N GLY A 2 -50.00 47.05 8.65
CA GLY A 2 -49.57 45.68 8.98
C GLY A 2 -48.18 45.74 9.58
N ASN A 3 -48.04 45.14 10.76
CA ASN A 3 -46.85 45.17 11.61
C ASN A 3 -45.62 44.56 10.93
N HIS A 4 -44.51 45.30 10.98
CA HIS A 4 -43.17 44.82 10.71
C HIS A 4 -42.70 43.91 11.86
N ILE A 5 -42.36 42.65 11.54
CA ILE A 5 -41.51 41.81 12.38
C ILE A 5 -40.14 41.75 11.70
N SER A 6 -39.16 42.35 12.37
CA SER A 6 -37.75 42.36 11.99
C SER A 6 -37.18 40.94 12.03
N SER A 7 -36.62 40.49 10.91
CA SER A 7 -35.92 39.21 10.82
C SER A 7 -34.53 39.35 11.45
N THR A 8 -34.33 38.66 12.57
CA THR A 8 -33.06 38.60 13.31
C THR A 8 -32.03 37.84 12.48
N THR A 9 -30.91 38.49 12.18
CA THR A 9 -29.73 37.91 11.57
C THR A 9 -29.23 36.72 12.40
N LEU A 10 -29.42 35.49 11.91
CA LEU A 10 -28.71 34.32 12.43
C LEU A 10 -27.24 34.43 12.00
N ILE A 11 -26.39 34.93 12.91
CA ILE A 11 -24.95 34.75 12.80
C ILE A 11 -24.68 33.28 13.13
N VAL A 12 -24.48 32.45 12.11
CA VAL A 12 -23.92 31.11 12.28
C VAL A 12 -22.44 31.29 12.62
N VAL A 13 -22.14 31.42 13.92
CA VAL A 13 -20.79 31.23 14.43
C VAL A 13 -20.49 29.74 14.31
N ALA A 14 -19.78 29.36 13.25
CA ALA A 14 -19.20 28.03 13.17
C ALA A 14 -18.21 27.91 14.35
N PHE A 15 -18.61 27.19 15.39
CA PHE A 15 -17.68 26.75 16.41
C PHE A 15 -16.70 25.80 15.74
N VAL A 16 -15.49 26.29 15.44
CA VAL A 16 -14.32 25.45 15.29
C VAL A 16 -14.11 24.84 16.66
N VAL A 17 -14.65 23.64 16.88
CA VAL A 17 -14.28 22.83 18.03
C VAL A 17 -12.79 22.56 17.86
N HIS A 18 -11.95 23.30 18.58
CA HIS A 18 -10.58 22.87 18.83
C HIS A 18 -10.69 21.63 19.70
N VAL A 19 -10.90 20.47 19.07
CA VAL A 19 -10.52 19.21 19.69
C VAL A 19 -9.00 19.20 19.63
N ALA A 20 -8.36 19.88 20.57
CA ALA A 20 -6.94 19.75 20.79
C ALA A 20 -6.69 18.39 21.44
N VAL A 21 -6.59 17.32 20.65
CA VAL A 21 -5.75 16.13 20.93
C VAL A 21 -5.50 15.38 19.61
N GLY A 22 -4.31 15.50 19.02
CA GLY A 22 -3.89 14.69 17.88
C GLY A 22 -2.38 14.80 17.69
N GLU A 23 -1.69 13.67 17.55
CA GLU A 23 -0.22 13.60 17.40
C GLU A 23 0.26 14.51 16.25
N ALA A 24 1.32 15.28 16.49
CA ALA A 24 2.01 16.01 15.42
C ALA A 24 2.76 15.01 14.52
N TYR A 25 2.71 15.21 13.21
CA TYR A 25 3.39 14.33 12.25
C TYR A 25 4.63 14.99 11.66
N ASP A 26 5.70 14.23 11.46
CA ASP A 26 6.88 14.72 10.73
C ASP A 26 6.57 14.91 9.25
N VAL A 27 5.73 14.07 8.67
CA VAL A 27 5.31 14.22 7.27
C VAL A 27 3.81 14.03 7.14
N ILE A 28 3.15 15.02 6.54
CA ILE A 28 1.76 14.91 6.09
C ILE A 28 1.75 14.85 4.56
N ILE A 29 1.21 13.78 4.01
CA ILE A 29 1.09 13.55 2.56
C ILE A 29 -0.38 13.72 2.16
N ILE A 30 -0.62 14.62 1.22
CA ILE A 30 -1.96 14.94 0.73
C ILE A 30 -2.21 14.18 -0.58
N GLY A 31 -2.98 13.10 -0.50
CA GLY A 31 -3.30 12.22 -1.62
C GLY A 31 -2.57 10.87 -1.54
N SER A 32 -3.33 9.77 -1.69
CA SER A 32 -2.81 8.40 -1.71
C SER A 32 -2.65 7.85 -3.12
N GLY A 33 -2.42 8.73 -4.10
CA GLY A 33 -2.07 8.33 -5.46
C GLY A 33 -0.72 7.58 -5.53
N PRO A 34 -0.29 7.21 -6.74
CA PRO A 34 0.94 6.42 -6.91
C PRO A 34 2.18 7.07 -6.32
N GLY A 35 2.38 8.37 -6.52
CA GLY A 35 3.51 9.08 -5.94
C GLY A 35 3.41 9.21 -4.40
N GLY A 36 2.22 9.56 -3.90
CA GLY A 36 1.97 9.74 -2.46
C GLY A 36 2.23 8.48 -1.64
N LEU A 37 1.73 7.31 -2.07
CA LEU A 37 1.94 6.05 -1.35
C LEU A 37 3.39 5.55 -1.41
N VAL A 38 4.09 5.77 -2.52
CA VAL A 38 5.51 5.41 -2.63
C VAL A 38 6.37 6.31 -1.74
N ALA A 39 6.10 7.61 -1.70
CA ALA A 39 6.75 8.54 -0.77
C ALA A 39 6.50 8.13 0.69
N ALA A 40 5.24 7.81 1.03
CA ALA A 40 4.86 7.44 2.37
C ALA A 40 5.52 6.14 2.85
N GLU A 41 5.58 5.14 1.96
CA GLU A 41 6.25 3.88 2.26
C GLU A 41 7.75 4.11 2.48
N TYR A 42 8.42 4.89 1.62
CA TYR A 42 9.85 5.20 1.78
C TYR A 42 10.13 5.92 3.12
N LEU A 43 9.39 6.99 3.41
CA LEU A 43 9.60 7.82 4.60
C LEU A 43 9.32 7.05 5.89
N SER A 44 8.27 6.23 5.92
CA SER A 44 7.90 5.44 7.10
C SER A 44 8.88 4.31 7.43
N ARG A 45 9.83 3.95 6.55
CA ARG A 45 10.89 2.98 6.86
C ARG A 45 11.77 3.44 8.03
N ASN A 46 11.92 4.76 8.21
CA ASN A 46 12.57 5.31 9.39
C ASN A 46 11.55 5.39 10.54
N ALA A 47 11.70 4.54 11.56
CA ALA A 47 10.80 4.46 12.71
C ALA A 47 10.68 5.79 13.49
N SER A 48 11.67 6.69 13.39
CA SER A 48 11.64 8.02 14.01
C SER A 48 10.91 9.07 13.17
N THR A 49 10.34 8.71 12.02
CA THR A 49 9.59 9.62 11.15
C THR A 49 8.10 9.25 11.18
N SER A 50 7.27 10.07 11.79
CA SER A 50 5.81 9.87 11.79
C SER A 50 5.20 10.37 10.47
N VAL A 51 4.43 9.51 9.80
CA VAL A 51 3.86 9.78 8.46
C VAL A 51 2.34 9.64 8.48
N LEU A 52 1.64 10.68 8.06
CA LEU A 52 0.20 10.69 7.85
C LEU A 52 -0.13 10.86 6.36
N VAL A 53 -0.97 10.01 5.81
CA VAL A 53 -1.55 10.15 4.46
C VAL A 53 -3.02 10.51 4.57
N LEU A 54 -3.45 11.57 3.89
CA LEU A 54 -4.85 12.00 3.80
C LEU A 54 -5.37 11.75 2.38
N GLU A 55 -6.41 10.92 2.25
CA GLU A 55 -7.03 10.57 0.96
C GLU A 55 -8.49 11.01 0.93
N ALA A 56 -8.88 11.77 -0.10
CA ALA A 56 -10.25 12.26 -0.27
C ALA A 56 -11.26 11.14 -0.55
N GLY A 57 -10.84 10.11 -1.27
CA GLY A 57 -11.63 8.95 -1.64
C GLY A 57 -11.72 7.86 -0.58
N GLY A 58 -12.62 6.90 -0.81
CA GLY A 58 -12.75 5.69 0.00
C GLY A 58 -11.81 4.55 -0.43
N PRO A 59 -11.87 3.40 0.24
CA PRO A 59 -11.16 2.18 -0.16
C PRO A 59 -11.44 1.73 -1.61
N SER A 60 -10.50 1.01 -2.21
CA SER A 60 -10.55 0.49 -3.59
C SER A 60 -10.41 -1.04 -3.66
N LEU A 61 -9.17 -1.54 -3.66
CA LEU A 61 -8.84 -2.97 -3.68
C LEU A 61 -9.26 -3.65 -2.36
N ALA A 62 -9.47 -4.96 -2.39
CA ALA A 62 -9.75 -5.75 -1.19
C ALA A 62 -8.69 -5.52 -0.09
N ALA A 63 -7.41 -5.41 -0.47
CA ALA A 63 -6.29 -5.13 0.44
C ALA A 63 -6.39 -3.79 1.19
N THR A 64 -7.22 -2.87 0.69
CA THR A 64 -7.50 -1.56 1.30
C THR A 64 -8.80 -1.54 2.11
N GLY A 65 -9.53 -2.67 2.17
CA GLY A 65 -10.87 -2.74 2.76
C GLY A 65 -12.00 -2.36 1.80
N GLY A 66 -11.76 -2.39 0.48
CA GLY A 66 -12.79 -2.17 -0.52
C GLY A 66 -13.87 -3.26 -0.50
N THR A 67 -15.11 -2.88 -0.82
CA THR A 67 -16.28 -3.77 -0.72
C THR A 67 -17.11 -3.86 -2.00
N ASP A 68 -16.70 -3.20 -3.10
CA ASP A 68 -17.36 -3.35 -4.40
C ASP A 68 -16.94 -4.67 -5.07
N ILE A 69 -17.53 -5.76 -4.61
CA ILE A 69 -17.26 -7.12 -5.06
C ILE A 69 -18.31 -7.54 -6.10
N PRO A 70 -17.93 -7.82 -7.35
CA PRO A 70 -18.88 -8.32 -8.34
C PRO A 70 -19.38 -9.72 -7.93
N GLY A 71 -20.62 -10.06 -8.30
CA GLY A 71 -21.29 -11.28 -7.85
C GLY A 71 -20.48 -12.56 -8.08
N TYR A 72 -19.78 -12.66 -9.22
CA TYR A 72 -18.95 -13.84 -9.54
C TYR A 72 -17.69 -13.98 -8.67
N ALA A 73 -17.25 -12.91 -7.99
CA ALA A 73 -16.01 -12.86 -7.21
C ALA A 73 -16.23 -12.90 -5.70
N GLN A 74 -17.48 -13.00 -5.22
CA GLN A 74 -17.83 -13.00 -3.79
C GLN A 74 -17.09 -14.07 -2.98
N SER A 75 -16.97 -15.27 -3.53
CA SER A 75 -16.30 -16.40 -2.85
C SER A 75 -14.82 -16.17 -2.57
N GLN A 76 -14.17 -15.25 -3.30
CA GLN A 76 -12.76 -14.92 -3.14
C GLN A 76 -12.53 -13.51 -2.56
N GLY A 77 -13.61 -12.75 -2.32
CA GLY A 77 -13.54 -11.41 -1.75
C GLY A 77 -12.79 -10.38 -2.63
N LEU A 78 -12.67 -10.62 -3.94
CA LEU A 78 -11.97 -9.73 -4.86
C LEU A 78 -12.89 -8.58 -5.27
N THR A 79 -12.44 -7.33 -5.11
CA THR A 79 -13.23 -6.19 -5.61
C THR A 79 -13.06 -6.05 -7.12
N ARG A 80 -13.91 -5.25 -7.76
CA ARG A 80 -13.73 -4.90 -9.18
C ARG A 80 -12.36 -4.29 -9.47
N PHE A 81 -11.73 -3.64 -8.48
CA PHE A 81 -10.40 -3.07 -8.65
C PHE A 81 -9.31 -4.15 -8.70
N ASP A 82 -9.49 -5.28 -8.01
CA ASP A 82 -8.52 -6.38 -7.99
C ASP A 82 -8.47 -7.15 -9.32
N VAL A 83 -9.58 -7.17 -10.08
CA VAL A 83 -9.74 -7.98 -11.29
C VAL A 83 -9.35 -7.16 -12.54
N PRO A 84 -8.28 -7.53 -13.28
CA PRO A 84 -7.83 -6.77 -14.45
C PRO A 84 -8.90 -6.60 -15.54
N GLY A 85 -9.70 -7.63 -15.80
CA GLY A 85 -10.78 -7.59 -16.79
C GLY A 85 -11.95 -6.66 -16.44
N GLU A 86 -12.03 -6.17 -15.21
CA GLU A 86 -13.02 -5.17 -14.79
C GLU A 86 -12.56 -3.72 -15.02
N TYR A 87 -11.36 -3.50 -15.56
CA TYR A 87 -10.79 -2.17 -15.81
C TYR A 87 -11.82 -1.19 -16.37
N SER A 88 -12.44 -1.52 -17.51
CA SER A 88 -13.38 -0.61 -18.18
C SER A 88 -14.68 -0.41 -17.40
N ASN A 89 -15.11 -1.42 -16.64
CA ASN A 89 -16.27 -1.33 -15.76
C ASN A 89 -16.01 -0.52 -14.49
N VAL A 90 -14.74 -0.24 -14.13
CA VAL A 90 -14.39 0.64 -13.01
C VAL A 90 -14.07 2.05 -13.51
N ALA A 91 -13.28 2.16 -14.58
CA ALA A 91 -12.79 3.43 -15.08
C ALA A 91 -13.88 4.28 -15.75
N PHE A 92 -14.85 3.66 -16.42
CA PHE A 92 -15.79 4.37 -17.30
C PHE A 92 -17.25 4.33 -16.83
N GLN A 93 -17.52 4.07 -15.55
CA GLN A 93 -18.88 4.13 -14.99
C GLN A 93 -19.50 5.53 -15.17
N SER A 94 -20.80 5.63 -15.45
CA SER A 94 -21.47 6.91 -15.76
C SER A 94 -21.66 7.83 -14.55
N ASP A 95 -21.68 7.29 -13.33
CA ASP A 95 -21.98 8.02 -12.09
C ASP A 95 -20.77 8.67 -11.41
N ASN A 96 -19.57 8.53 -12.00
CA ASN A 96 -18.30 8.99 -11.43
C ASN A 96 -18.02 8.47 -10.00
N LYS A 97 -18.61 7.35 -9.56
CA LYS A 97 -18.52 6.86 -8.17
C LYS A 97 -17.09 6.81 -7.61
N TYR A 98 -16.13 6.40 -8.43
CA TYR A 98 -14.72 6.26 -8.05
C TYR A 98 -13.82 7.35 -8.61
N ARG A 99 -14.42 8.32 -9.30
CA ARG A 99 -13.70 9.34 -10.05
C ARG A 99 -13.94 10.71 -9.46
N MET A 100 -13.04 11.62 -9.79
CA MET A 100 -13.24 13.03 -9.52
C MET A 100 -14.36 13.55 -10.43
N GLY A 101 -15.38 14.15 -9.82
CA GLY A 101 -16.50 14.75 -10.53
C GLY A 101 -16.23 16.19 -10.94
N THR A 102 -17.08 16.71 -11.84
CA THR A 102 -17.01 18.11 -12.31
C THR A 102 -17.49 19.13 -11.27
N ASP A 103 -18.05 18.64 -10.16
CA ASP A 103 -18.38 19.40 -8.96
C ASP A 103 -17.13 19.82 -8.17
N TRP A 104 -16.05 19.02 -8.24
CA TRP A 104 -14.77 19.32 -7.60
C TRP A 104 -13.85 20.20 -8.47
N VAL A 105 -13.86 19.96 -9.78
CA VAL A 105 -13.09 20.67 -10.79
C VAL A 105 -13.95 20.88 -12.02
N ALA A 106 -14.24 22.12 -12.36
CA ALA A 106 -14.90 22.43 -13.61
C ALA A 106 -13.97 22.09 -14.78
N SER A 107 -14.42 21.19 -15.65
CA SER A 107 -13.68 20.72 -16.81
C SER A 107 -14.61 20.75 -18.03
N PRO A 108 -14.11 21.12 -19.23
CA PRO A 108 -14.90 21.05 -20.47
C PRO A 108 -15.35 19.62 -20.81
N THR A 109 -14.63 18.61 -20.31
CA THR A 109 -14.90 17.18 -20.53
C THR A 109 -14.92 16.41 -19.21
N GLY A 110 -15.48 15.20 -19.24
CA GLY A 110 -15.44 14.31 -18.07
C GLY A 110 -14.01 13.96 -17.65
N LEU A 111 -13.77 13.90 -16.34
CA LEU A 111 -12.45 13.57 -15.79
C LEU A 111 -12.36 12.08 -15.44
N TYR A 112 -11.35 11.39 -15.97
CA TYR A 112 -11.07 9.99 -15.66
C TYR A 112 -9.96 9.83 -14.62
N LEU A 113 -10.03 10.64 -13.56
CA LEU A 113 -9.06 10.63 -12.45
C LEU A 113 -9.65 9.97 -11.22
N GLY A 114 -8.90 9.06 -10.59
CA GLY A 114 -9.39 8.30 -9.45
C GLY A 114 -9.43 9.10 -8.16
N LYS A 115 -10.55 8.96 -7.44
CA LYS A 115 -10.81 9.51 -6.10
C LYS A 115 -11.10 8.35 -5.14
N VAL A 116 -10.08 7.52 -4.91
CA VAL A 116 -10.08 6.32 -4.07
C VAL A 116 -8.67 6.09 -3.54
N VAL A 117 -8.49 5.24 -2.54
CA VAL A 117 -7.15 4.83 -2.07
C VAL A 117 -6.35 4.23 -3.24
N GLY A 118 -5.16 4.76 -3.50
CA GLY A 118 -4.33 4.45 -4.68
C GLY A 118 -4.54 5.39 -5.87
N GLY A 119 -5.53 6.27 -5.81
CA GLY A 119 -5.90 7.19 -6.89
C GLY A 119 -6.14 6.46 -8.21
N SER A 120 -5.72 7.07 -9.33
CA SER A 120 -5.87 6.50 -10.66
C SER A 120 -5.17 5.15 -10.85
N SER A 121 -4.14 4.80 -10.07
CA SER A 121 -3.46 3.50 -10.20
C SER A 121 -4.32 2.30 -9.81
N SER A 122 -5.36 2.52 -8.99
CA SER A 122 -6.31 1.49 -8.61
C SER A 122 -7.37 1.21 -9.69
N LEU A 123 -7.54 2.10 -10.69
CA LEU A 123 -8.58 1.97 -11.73
C LEU A 123 -8.09 2.19 -13.16
N ASN A 124 -6.83 2.54 -13.40
CA ASN A 124 -6.28 2.71 -14.75
C ASN A 124 -6.11 1.37 -15.50
N GLY A 125 -5.67 1.43 -16.76
CA GLY A 125 -5.38 0.26 -17.59
C GLY A 125 -4.11 -0.52 -17.21
N MET A 126 -3.58 -0.32 -16.00
CA MET A 126 -2.43 -1.04 -15.42
C MET A 126 -1.11 -0.95 -16.20
N LEU A 127 -1.01 -0.11 -17.24
CA LEU A 127 0.21 0.04 -18.02
C LEU A 127 1.35 0.61 -17.16
N TYR A 128 2.44 -0.16 -17.01
CA TYR A 128 3.59 0.20 -16.20
C TYR A 128 4.85 0.26 -17.06
N PHE A 129 5.36 1.47 -17.28
CA PHE A 129 6.57 1.70 -18.05
C PHE A 129 7.68 2.30 -17.20
N ARG A 130 8.92 1.84 -17.43
CA ARG A 130 10.10 2.67 -17.20
C ARG A 130 10.16 3.73 -18.30
N THR A 131 10.43 4.98 -17.92
CA THR A 131 10.60 6.08 -18.89
C THR A 131 11.87 5.85 -19.74
N PRO A 132 11.91 6.23 -21.03
CA PRO A 132 13.15 6.20 -21.81
C PRO A 132 14.19 7.17 -21.23
N ASN A 133 15.47 6.87 -21.43
CA ASN A 133 16.56 7.72 -20.95
C ASN A 133 16.49 9.13 -21.56
N SER A 134 16.03 9.26 -22.81
CA SER A 134 15.91 10.56 -23.49
C SER A 134 14.94 11.51 -22.79
N TYR A 135 13.93 10.98 -22.07
CA TYR A 135 12.98 11.79 -21.32
C TYR A 135 13.68 12.65 -20.27
N VAL A 136 14.72 12.12 -19.61
CA VAL A 136 15.48 12.87 -18.59
C VAL A 136 16.06 14.15 -19.18
N THR A 137 16.64 14.07 -20.37
CA THR A 137 17.18 15.24 -21.08
C THR A 137 16.08 16.13 -21.65
N GLU A 138 15.06 15.55 -22.29
CA GLU A 138 13.97 16.28 -22.95
C GLU A 138 13.14 17.10 -21.96
N ALA A 139 12.83 16.52 -20.80
CA ALA A 139 12.10 17.19 -19.73
C ALA A 139 12.98 18.13 -18.89
N SER A 140 14.29 18.20 -19.17
CA SER A 140 15.27 18.85 -18.28
C SER A 140 15.11 18.37 -16.84
N TRP A 141 14.99 17.07 -16.62
CA TRP A 141 14.71 16.52 -15.29
C TRP A 141 15.92 16.73 -14.35
N PRO A 142 15.70 17.07 -13.06
CA PRO A 142 16.81 17.41 -12.15
C PRO A 142 17.80 16.28 -11.86
N ASN A 143 17.34 15.03 -11.89
CA ASN A 143 18.18 13.87 -11.62
C ASN A 143 18.65 13.22 -12.91
N ASP A 144 19.89 12.75 -12.92
CA ASP A 144 20.44 12.02 -14.06
C ASP A 144 19.77 10.65 -14.27
N VAL A 145 20.07 10.04 -15.41
CA VAL A 145 19.51 8.73 -15.80
C VAL A 145 19.85 7.66 -14.77
N ALA A 146 21.05 7.67 -14.20
CA ALA A 146 21.48 6.68 -13.22
C ALA A 146 20.65 6.75 -11.92
N THR A 147 20.38 7.96 -11.44
CA THR A 147 19.53 8.20 -10.26
C THR A 147 18.08 7.81 -10.53
N VAL A 148 17.56 8.14 -11.72
CA VAL A 148 16.22 7.72 -12.15
C VAL A 148 16.12 6.19 -12.17
N ASP A 149 17.11 5.51 -12.74
CA ASP A 149 17.18 4.05 -12.81
C ASP A 149 17.29 3.38 -11.44
N ALA A 150 18.08 3.96 -10.54
CA ALA A 150 18.17 3.49 -9.16
C ALA A 150 16.82 3.61 -8.46
N GLY A 151 16.08 4.71 -8.67
CA GLY A 151 14.74 4.90 -8.13
C GLY A 151 13.72 3.89 -8.66
N PHE A 152 13.70 3.64 -9.98
CA PHE A 152 12.87 2.56 -10.55
C PHE A 152 13.25 1.20 -9.99
N SER A 153 14.55 0.89 -9.90
CA SER A 153 15.02 -0.39 -9.38
C SER A 153 14.64 -0.59 -7.91
N ALA A 154 14.68 0.48 -7.09
CA ALA A 154 14.23 0.45 -5.70
C ALA A 154 12.74 0.15 -5.58
N ILE A 155 11.90 0.78 -6.41
CA ILE A 155 10.45 0.51 -6.49
C ILE A 155 10.19 -0.95 -6.91
N GLU A 156 10.92 -1.41 -7.93
CA GLU A 156 10.70 -2.72 -8.54
C GLU A 156 11.16 -3.91 -7.69
N THR A 157 11.86 -3.66 -6.57
CA THR A 157 12.11 -4.70 -5.54
C THR A 157 10.81 -5.26 -4.95
N MET A 158 9.75 -4.45 -4.90
CA MET A 158 8.43 -4.85 -4.37
C MET A 158 7.34 -4.85 -5.43
N PHE A 159 7.52 -4.10 -6.53
CA PHE A 159 6.48 -3.81 -7.51
C PHE A 159 6.95 -4.10 -8.94
N THR A 160 6.58 -5.25 -9.49
CA THR A 160 7.07 -5.71 -10.81
C THR A 160 6.02 -5.53 -11.90
N SER A 161 6.47 -5.51 -13.16
CA SER A 161 5.57 -5.59 -14.32
C SER A 161 5.67 -6.93 -15.05
N THR A 162 4.61 -7.28 -15.77
CA THR A 162 4.55 -8.45 -16.65
C THR A 162 3.89 -8.08 -17.98
N ASN A 163 4.36 -8.62 -19.09
CA ASN A 163 3.65 -8.54 -20.38
C ASN A 163 2.90 -9.85 -20.72
N ASN A 164 2.76 -10.72 -19.73
CA ASN A 164 2.02 -11.97 -19.79
C ASN A 164 1.29 -12.17 -18.45
N PRO A 165 0.15 -11.48 -18.25
CA PRO A 165 -0.50 -11.39 -16.93
C PRO A 165 -1.24 -12.66 -16.52
N SER A 166 -1.62 -13.53 -17.47
CA SER A 166 -2.31 -14.79 -17.19
C SER A 166 -1.35 -15.79 -16.53
N PRO A 167 -1.68 -16.35 -15.34
CA PRO A 167 -0.81 -17.27 -14.62
C PRO A 167 -0.51 -18.59 -15.32
N ASP A 168 -1.31 -18.97 -16.32
CA ASP A 168 -1.08 -20.16 -17.15
C ASP A 168 0.04 -19.97 -18.21
N GLY A 169 0.67 -18.80 -18.25
CA GLY A 169 1.74 -18.48 -19.19
C GLY A 169 1.25 -18.19 -20.61
N SER A 170 -0.06 -18.14 -20.87
CA SER A 170 -0.63 -17.89 -22.19
C SER A 170 -1.07 -16.44 -22.36
N ARG A 171 -0.85 -15.90 -23.56
CA ARG A 171 -1.45 -14.61 -23.96
C ARG A 171 -2.77 -14.85 -24.68
N TYR A 172 -3.81 -14.16 -24.23
CA TYR A 172 -5.16 -14.23 -24.79
C TYR A 172 -5.45 -13.04 -25.69
N LEU A 173 -6.54 -13.10 -26.46
CA LEU A 173 -7.02 -12.01 -27.32
C LEU A 173 -5.98 -11.54 -28.35
N GLN A 174 -5.27 -12.48 -28.97
CA GLN A 174 -4.13 -12.18 -29.85
C GLN A 174 -4.54 -11.81 -31.28
N GLU A 175 -5.83 -11.84 -31.63
CA GLU A 175 -6.33 -11.51 -32.96
C GLU A 175 -5.93 -10.10 -33.39
N ALA A 176 -6.30 -9.06 -32.62
CA ALA A 176 -5.93 -7.67 -32.94
C ALA A 176 -4.41 -7.45 -32.88
N TYR A 177 -3.73 -8.10 -31.93
CA TYR A 177 -2.27 -8.06 -31.84
C TYR A 177 -1.60 -8.58 -33.12
N ASN A 178 -2.03 -9.73 -33.63
CA ASN A 178 -1.47 -10.35 -34.83
C ASN A 178 -1.79 -9.55 -36.10
N ILE A 179 -3.00 -8.97 -36.20
CA ILE A 179 -3.35 -8.04 -37.29
C ILE A 179 -2.35 -6.88 -37.29
N MET A 180 -2.17 -6.25 -36.12
CA MET A 180 -1.31 -5.09 -35.99
C MET A 180 0.18 -5.41 -36.09
N ARG A 181 0.62 -6.60 -35.68
CA ARG A 181 1.98 -7.12 -35.92
C ARG A 181 2.30 -7.08 -37.41
N ASN A 182 1.38 -7.53 -38.27
CA ASN A 182 1.59 -7.52 -39.73
C ASN A 182 1.54 -6.09 -40.30
N VAL A 183 0.63 -5.24 -39.82
CA VAL A 183 0.55 -3.81 -40.21
C VAL A 183 1.85 -3.08 -39.89
N LEU A 184 2.34 -3.21 -38.66
CA LEU A 184 3.53 -2.53 -38.20
C LEU A 184 4.81 -3.14 -38.80
N GLY A 185 4.88 -4.47 -38.92
CA GLY A 185 5.98 -5.16 -39.59
C GLY A 185 6.12 -4.76 -41.06
N GLY A 186 5.00 -4.68 -41.79
CA GLY A 186 4.97 -4.14 -43.16
C GLY A 186 5.34 -2.66 -43.25
N GLY A 187 5.11 -1.90 -42.17
CA GLY A 187 5.58 -0.51 -42.00
C GLY A 187 7.04 -0.36 -41.56
N GLY A 188 7.77 -1.47 -41.41
CA GLY A 188 9.17 -1.51 -40.97
C GLY A 188 9.37 -1.30 -39.48
N TYR A 189 8.38 -1.62 -38.64
CA TYR A 189 8.52 -1.62 -37.19
C TYR A 189 9.09 -2.95 -36.69
N THR A 190 9.82 -2.90 -35.58
CA THR A 190 10.45 -4.08 -34.96
C THR A 190 9.69 -4.49 -33.68
N GLU A 191 9.46 -5.79 -33.54
CA GLU A 191 8.88 -6.35 -32.32
C GLU A 191 9.91 -6.40 -31.19
N SER A 192 9.51 -5.95 -30.01
CA SER A 192 10.24 -6.11 -28.76
C SER A 192 9.59 -7.20 -27.92
N ASN A 193 10.42 -8.09 -27.38
CA ASN A 193 9.99 -9.09 -26.41
C ASN A 193 9.58 -8.48 -25.06
N SER A 194 10.09 -7.28 -24.73
CA SER A 194 9.78 -6.55 -23.50
C SER A 194 10.02 -5.06 -23.68
N LEU A 195 8.93 -4.28 -23.77
CA LEU A 195 8.99 -2.83 -23.92
C LEU A 195 9.67 -2.10 -22.75
N ASN A 196 9.77 -2.72 -21.58
CA ASN A 196 10.52 -2.19 -20.43
C ASN A 196 12.01 -2.52 -20.47
N THR A 197 12.38 -3.71 -20.99
CA THR A 197 13.80 -4.03 -21.20
C THR A 197 14.36 -3.18 -22.33
N ASP A 198 13.59 -3.04 -23.41
CA ASP A 198 13.92 -2.20 -24.57
C ASP A 198 13.35 -0.78 -24.43
N ARG A 199 13.32 -0.21 -23.21
CA ARG A 199 12.64 1.08 -22.95
C ARG A 199 13.13 2.24 -23.82
N ASN A 200 14.37 2.18 -24.33
CA ASN A 200 14.93 3.20 -25.20
C ASN A 200 14.54 3.03 -26.68
N ALA A 201 14.00 1.86 -27.08
CA ALA A 201 13.38 1.66 -28.38
C ALA A 201 12.01 2.35 -28.39
N LYS A 202 11.99 3.57 -28.91
CA LYS A 202 10.77 4.41 -29.05
C LYS A 202 10.56 4.92 -30.48
N SER A 203 11.36 4.46 -31.44
CA SER A 203 11.13 4.70 -32.86
C SER A 203 10.91 3.37 -33.57
N LYS A 204 9.82 3.29 -34.33
CA LYS A 204 9.40 2.09 -35.07
C LYS A 204 9.51 0.78 -34.27
N SER A 205 8.98 0.75 -33.06
CA SER A 205 9.02 -0.42 -32.17
C SER A 205 7.63 -0.79 -31.67
N TYR A 206 7.32 -2.06 -31.46
CA TYR A 206 6.07 -2.50 -30.85
C TYR A 206 6.25 -3.75 -30.00
N GLY A 207 5.29 -4.04 -29.12
CA GLY A 207 5.32 -5.24 -28.30
C GLY A 207 4.06 -5.41 -27.45
N HIS A 208 4.05 -6.45 -26.63
CA HIS A 208 2.99 -6.64 -25.64
C HIS A 208 3.09 -5.59 -24.53
N PRO A 209 1.96 -5.06 -24.05
CA PRO A 209 1.97 -4.05 -23.01
C PRO A 209 2.53 -4.60 -21.69
N PRO A 210 3.43 -3.87 -21.01
CA PRO A 210 3.81 -4.20 -19.64
C PRO A 210 2.73 -3.72 -18.67
N PHE A 211 2.21 -4.64 -17.86
CA PHE A 211 1.17 -4.39 -16.87
C PHE A 211 1.69 -4.54 -15.45
N ALA A 212 1.18 -3.71 -14.55
CA ALA A 212 1.22 -3.88 -13.10
C ALA A 212 0.21 -4.95 -12.66
N ILE A 213 0.48 -6.20 -13.01
CA ILE A 213 -0.36 -7.36 -12.68
C ILE A 213 0.53 -8.46 -12.12
N LYS A 214 0.06 -9.12 -11.06
CA LYS A 214 0.76 -10.24 -10.43
C LYS A 214 -0.24 -11.35 -10.15
N ASN A 215 0.05 -12.55 -10.66
CA ASN A 215 -0.80 -13.73 -10.52
C ASN A 215 -2.25 -13.48 -11.00
N GLY A 216 -2.43 -12.85 -12.16
CA GLY A 216 -3.75 -12.54 -12.71
C GLY A 216 -4.54 -11.44 -11.98
N LEU A 217 -3.98 -10.81 -10.95
CA LEU A 217 -4.62 -9.76 -10.16
C LEU A 217 -3.91 -8.41 -10.37
N ARG A 218 -4.67 -7.32 -10.33
CA ARG A 218 -4.12 -5.96 -10.29
C ARG A 218 -3.11 -5.85 -9.14
N ASP A 219 -1.97 -5.27 -9.45
CA ASP A 219 -1.09 -4.66 -8.46
C ASP A 219 -1.22 -3.13 -8.51
N SER A 220 -1.08 -2.48 -7.37
CA SER A 220 -1.08 -1.02 -7.26
C SER A 220 -0.34 -0.60 -6.00
N PRO A 221 0.02 0.69 -5.85
CA PRO A 221 0.68 1.14 -4.64
C PRO A 221 -0.24 1.06 -3.42
N ALA A 222 -1.55 1.05 -3.62
CA ALA A 222 -2.53 0.77 -2.58
C ALA A 222 -2.50 -0.68 -2.06
N LYS A 223 -2.05 -1.64 -2.87
CA LYS A 223 -1.82 -3.02 -2.42
C LYS A 223 -0.43 -3.20 -1.83
N THR A 224 0.58 -2.80 -2.59
CA THR A 224 1.99 -3.12 -2.29
C THR A 224 2.60 -2.15 -1.30
N PHE A 225 2.65 -0.85 -1.63
CA PHE A 225 3.33 0.14 -0.79
C PHE A 225 2.55 0.48 0.48
N LEU A 226 1.23 0.69 0.37
CA LEU A 226 0.36 0.82 1.54
C LEU A 226 0.34 -0.47 2.37
N GLY A 227 0.35 -1.64 1.71
CA GLY A 227 0.41 -2.93 2.39
C GLY A 227 1.63 -3.07 3.29
N ALA A 228 2.79 -2.59 2.84
CA ALA A 228 4.01 -2.53 3.64
C ALA A 228 3.94 -1.43 4.72
N ALA A 229 3.61 -0.20 4.33
CA ALA A 229 3.62 0.95 5.23
C ALA A 229 2.65 0.81 6.41
N LYS A 230 1.44 0.27 6.17
CA LYS A 230 0.39 0.13 7.21
C LYS A 230 0.74 -0.85 8.34
N THR A 231 1.79 -1.64 8.20
CA THR A 231 2.29 -2.53 9.26
C THR A 231 3.16 -1.79 10.28
N ARG A 232 3.57 -0.55 9.97
CA ARG A 232 4.49 0.23 10.79
C ARG A 232 3.73 1.14 11.76
N PRO A 233 4.11 1.21 13.04
CA PRO A 233 3.38 1.99 14.05
C PRO A 233 3.46 3.51 13.83
N ASN A 234 4.50 3.98 13.12
CA ASN A 234 4.73 5.38 12.78
C ASN A 234 4.01 5.83 11.48
N PHE A 235 3.14 5.00 10.90
CA PHE A 235 2.39 5.32 9.69
C PHE A 235 0.88 5.29 9.94
N LYS A 236 0.17 6.27 9.36
CA LYS A 236 -1.29 6.31 9.36
C LYS A 236 -1.82 6.77 8.00
N LEU A 237 -2.92 6.16 7.56
CA LEU A 237 -3.71 6.65 6.44
C LEU A 237 -5.14 6.93 6.89
N ILE A 238 -5.68 8.08 6.52
CA ILE A 238 -7.09 8.43 6.73
C ILE A 238 -7.73 8.63 5.35
N SER A 239 -8.66 7.74 5.01
CA SER A 239 -9.49 7.85 3.81
C SER A 239 -10.73 8.72 4.05
N SER A 240 -11.45 9.08 3.01
CA SER A 240 -12.59 10.01 3.09
C SER A 240 -12.23 11.31 3.82
N ALA A 241 -10.99 11.76 3.64
CA ALA A 241 -10.39 12.95 4.23
C ALA A 241 -10.00 13.94 3.12
N THR A 242 -10.86 14.93 2.91
CA THR A 242 -10.64 15.97 1.90
C THR A 242 -9.84 17.11 2.49
N VAL A 243 -8.61 17.32 2.02
CA VAL A 243 -7.80 18.46 2.47
C VAL A 243 -8.38 19.77 1.94
N SER A 244 -8.63 20.69 2.87
CA SER A 244 -9.14 22.03 2.60
C SER A 244 -8.01 23.00 2.32
N TYR A 245 -6.94 23.00 3.13
CA TYR A 245 -5.75 23.84 2.91
C TYR A 245 -4.61 23.43 3.85
N ILE A 246 -3.40 23.87 3.52
CA ILE A 246 -2.20 23.81 4.35
C ILE A 246 -2.15 25.09 5.19
N ILE A 247 -1.93 24.95 6.49
CA ILE A 247 -1.66 26.08 7.38
C ILE A 247 -0.22 26.49 7.15
N GLN A 248 0.01 27.64 6.52
CA GLN A 248 1.35 28.16 6.29
C GLN A 248 1.42 29.68 6.46
N SER A 249 2.62 30.16 6.80
CA SER A 249 2.97 31.57 6.74
C SER A 249 4.36 31.73 6.14
N LYS A 250 4.49 32.58 5.10
CA LYS A 250 5.76 32.86 4.40
C LYS A 250 6.48 31.59 3.95
N GLY A 251 5.70 30.59 3.55
CA GLY A 251 6.19 29.31 3.04
C GLY A 251 6.54 28.27 4.10
N VAL A 252 6.38 28.57 5.39
CA VAL A 252 6.54 27.59 6.47
C VAL A 252 5.18 27.01 6.81
N ALA A 253 4.96 25.74 6.45
CA ALA A 253 3.79 24.98 6.83
C ALA A 253 3.92 24.49 8.28
N THR A 254 2.82 24.56 9.03
CA THR A 254 2.72 24.10 10.42
C THR A 254 1.65 23.04 10.63
N GLY A 255 0.83 22.76 9.62
CA GLY A 255 -0.25 21.77 9.71
C GLY A 255 -1.13 21.76 8.48
N VAL A 256 -2.16 20.91 8.50
CA VAL A 256 -3.13 20.75 7.41
C VAL A 256 -4.54 20.71 8.00
N VAL A 257 -5.47 21.40 7.34
CA VAL A 257 -6.90 21.34 7.65
C VAL A 257 -7.59 20.45 6.61
N TYR A 258 -8.38 19.49 7.09
CA TYR A 258 -9.12 18.57 6.24
C TYR A 258 -10.52 18.28 6.80
N THR A 259 -11.42 17.86 5.93
CA THR A 259 -12.78 17.45 6.30
C THR A 259 -12.93 15.94 6.17
N THR A 260 -13.46 15.29 7.21
CA THR A 260 -13.80 13.86 7.20
C THR A 260 -15.08 13.64 7.99
N ASN A 261 -15.99 12.77 7.50
CA ASN A 261 -17.28 12.49 8.14
C ASN A 261 -18.10 13.75 8.51
N GLY A 262 -18.03 14.79 7.67
CA GLY A 262 -18.69 16.08 7.91
C GLY A 262 -18.03 16.98 8.97
N GLN A 263 -16.91 16.55 9.57
CA GLN A 263 -16.16 17.31 10.57
C GLN A 263 -14.91 17.92 9.96
N THR A 264 -14.60 19.16 10.34
CA THR A 264 -13.32 19.81 10.03
C THR A 264 -12.31 19.46 11.11
N VAL A 265 -11.14 19.00 10.70
CA VAL A 265 -10.05 18.56 11.58
C VAL A 265 -8.77 19.29 11.19
N THR A 266 -8.02 19.73 12.18
CA THR A 266 -6.65 20.24 12.01
C THR A 266 -5.67 19.19 12.50
N VAL A 267 -4.63 18.94 11.72
CA VAL A 267 -3.48 18.13 12.12
C VAL A 267 -2.20 18.94 12.03
N ASP A 268 -1.40 18.91 13.08
CA ASP A 268 -0.18 19.69 13.19
C ASP A 268 1.03 18.92 12.61
N LEU A 269 1.99 19.68 12.09
CA LEU A 269 3.32 19.20 11.79
C LEU A 269 4.20 19.27 13.03
N SER A 270 5.15 18.34 13.15
CA SER A 270 6.25 18.49 14.10
C SER A 270 7.09 19.72 13.75
N SER A 271 7.94 20.17 14.67
CA SER A 271 8.81 21.34 14.46
C SER A 271 9.79 21.19 13.29
N ARG A 272 10.09 19.95 12.87
CA ARG A 272 10.94 19.61 11.72
C ARG A 272 10.15 19.18 10.48
N GLY A 273 8.82 19.21 10.56
CA GLY A 273 7.97 18.50 9.64
C GLY A 273 7.84 19.12 8.24
N ALA A 274 7.32 18.34 7.30
CA ALA A 274 7.08 18.76 5.92
C ALA A 274 5.71 18.27 5.40
N VAL A 275 5.14 19.01 4.46
CA VAL A 275 3.97 18.58 3.68
C VAL A 275 4.42 18.09 2.32
N VAL A 276 3.89 16.96 1.87
CA VAL A 276 4.00 16.49 0.47
C VAL A 276 2.63 16.58 -0.18
N VAL A 277 2.50 17.40 -1.21
CA VAL A 277 1.28 17.50 -2.02
C VAL A 277 1.37 16.48 -3.16
N ALA A 278 0.51 15.47 -3.11
CA ALA A 278 0.38 14.40 -4.10
C ALA A 278 -1.07 14.30 -4.62
N GLY A 279 -1.69 15.45 -4.87
CA GLY A 279 -3.09 15.60 -5.26
C GLY A 279 -3.40 15.29 -6.74
N SER A 280 -2.40 14.93 -7.55
CA SER A 280 -2.40 14.88 -9.03
C SER A 280 -2.07 16.21 -9.69
N ALA A 281 -1.67 16.14 -10.97
CA ALA A 281 -1.49 17.30 -11.83
C ALA A 281 -2.71 18.22 -11.90
N VAL A 282 -3.92 17.74 -11.60
CA VAL A 282 -5.11 18.59 -11.62
C VAL A 282 -5.35 19.28 -10.28
N MET A 283 -5.16 18.61 -9.14
CA MET A 283 -5.55 19.16 -7.83
C MET A 283 -4.41 19.78 -7.04
N THR A 284 -3.16 19.42 -7.31
CA THR A 284 -2.01 20.02 -6.63
C THR A 284 -2.01 21.55 -6.71
N PRO A 285 -2.28 22.20 -7.87
CA PRO A 285 -2.39 23.65 -7.92
C PRO A 285 -3.56 24.20 -7.09
N LYS A 286 -4.72 23.52 -7.09
CA LYS A 286 -5.87 23.91 -6.25
C LYS A 286 -5.49 23.95 -4.77
N ILE A 287 -4.83 22.89 -4.29
CA ILE A 287 -4.40 22.74 -2.90
C ILE A 287 -3.40 23.84 -2.53
N LEU A 288 -2.43 24.12 -3.39
CA LEU A 288 -1.45 25.19 -3.16
C LEU A 288 -2.13 26.57 -3.11
N MET A 289 -2.95 26.90 -4.12
CA MET A 289 -3.60 28.21 -4.22
C MET A 289 -4.52 28.49 -3.03
N GLN A 290 -5.35 27.53 -2.62
CA GLN A 290 -6.23 27.67 -1.46
C GLN A 290 -5.48 27.70 -0.10
N SER A 291 -4.16 27.46 -0.12
CA SER A 291 -3.25 27.56 1.03
C SER A 291 -2.39 28.84 1.01
N GLY A 292 -2.70 29.80 0.14
CA GLY A 292 -1.91 31.04 0.02
C GLY A 292 -0.59 30.88 -0.74
N VAL A 293 -0.45 29.82 -1.55
CA VAL A 293 0.74 29.52 -2.37
C VAL A 293 0.34 29.48 -3.84
N GLY A 294 0.71 30.49 -4.63
CA GLY A 294 0.34 30.51 -6.06
C GLY A 294 0.43 31.89 -6.71
N PRO A 295 -0.17 32.06 -7.91
CA PRO A 295 -0.11 33.32 -8.65
C PRO A 295 -0.77 34.44 -7.86
N SER A 296 -0.17 35.63 -7.86
CA SER A 296 -0.68 36.79 -7.10
C SER A 296 -2.13 37.12 -7.47
N SER A 297 -2.47 36.99 -8.75
CA SER A 297 -3.84 37.16 -9.26
C SER A 297 -4.84 36.17 -8.65
N GLN A 298 -4.44 34.92 -8.47
CA GLN A 298 -5.28 33.88 -7.86
C GLN A 298 -5.44 34.10 -6.36
N LEU A 299 -4.36 34.41 -5.65
CA LEU A 299 -4.41 34.67 -4.21
C LEU A 299 -5.28 35.91 -3.89
N THR A 300 -5.17 36.96 -4.71
CA THR A 300 -6.03 38.15 -4.61
C THR A 300 -7.50 37.81 -4.83
N LEU A 301 -7.80 37.00 -5.85
CA LEU A 301 -9.17 36.54 -6.14
C LEU A 301 -9.75 35.73 -4.97
N LEU A 302 -8.99 34.76 -4.44
CA LEU A 302 -9.42 33.90 -3.35
C LEU A 302 -9.63 34.67 -2.05
N LYS A 303 -8.72 35.62 -1.74
CA LYS A 303 -8.87 36.54 -0.61
C LYS A 303 -10.15 37.38 -0.74
N ALA A 304 -10.41 37.94 -1.91
CA ALA A 304 -11.60 38.77 -2.15
C ALA A 304 -12.91 37.96 -2.05
N ASN A 305 -12.87 36.68 -2.40
CA ASN A 305 -14.02 35.78 -2.26
C ASN A 305 -14.38 35.49 -0.79
N GLY A 306 -13.40 35.47 0.10
CA GLY A 306 -13.60 35.31 1.55
C GLY A 306 -13.87 33.88 2.05
N ASN A 307 -14.14 32.93 1.16
CA ASN A 307 -14.42 31.53 1.53
C ASN A 307 -13.17 30.62 1.58
N PHE A 308 -11.97 31.19 1.49
CA PHE A 308 -10.70 30.46 1.43
C PHE A 308 -9.82 30.81 2.64
N PRO A 309 -10.10 30.23 3.83
CA PRO A 309 -9.41 30.59 5.08
C PRO A 309 -7.91 30.29 5.08
N GLY A 310 -7.43 29.41 4.20
CA GLY A 310 -5.99 29.16 4.00
C GLY A 310 -5.25 30.30 3.30
N VAL A 311 -5.96 31.28 2.72
CA VAL A 311 -5.36 32.47 2.11
C VAL A 311 -5.41 33.61 3.13
N SER A 312 -4.24 33.96 3.69
CA SER A 312 -4.12 35.02 4.70
C SER A 312 -4.67 36.36 4.21
N SER A 313 -5.32 37.12 5.10
CA SER A 313 -5.73 38.50 4.82
C SER A 313 -4.53 39.44 4.66
N ASP A 314 -3.39 39.11 5.26
CA ASP A 314 -2.12 39.80 5.08
C ASP A 314 -1.32 39.15 3.94
N ALA A 315 -1.19 39.89 2.84
CA ALA A 315 -0.45 39.43 1.65
C ALA A 315 1.04 39.19 1.92
N ALA A 316 1.61 39.74 3.01
CA ALA A 316 2.99 39.47 3.41
C ALA A 316 3.20 38.01 3.87
N ASN A 317 2.13 37.26 4.15
CA ASN A 317 2.19 35.85 4.53
C ASN A 317 2.03 34.88 3.34
N TRP A 318 1.75 35.40 2.15
CA TRP A 318 1.60 34.59 0.94
C TRP A 318 2.95 34.09 0.41
N VAL A 319 2.92 32.98 -0.33
CA VAL A 319 4.00 32.57 -1.22
C VAL A 319 3.56 32.84 -2.66
N VAL A 320 4.09 33.91 -3.24
CA VAL A 320 3.80 34.24 -4.63
C VAL A 320 4.65 33.35 -5.55
N ASN A 321 3.96 32.49 -6.30
CA ASN A 321 4.55 31.60 -7.29
C ASN A 321 3.63 31.57 -8.51
N GLU A 322 3.98 32.37 -9.52
CA GLU A 322 3.18 32.56 -10.75
C GLU A 322 3.08 31.29 -11.62
N ASN A 323 3.86 30.26 -11.31
CA ASN A 323 3.95 29.04 -12.09
C ASN A 323 3.03 27.92 -11.58
N VAL A 324 2.45 28.07 -10.38
CA VAL A 324 1.45 27.12 -9.87
C VAL A 324 0.24 27.15 -10.80
N GLY A 325 -0.03 26.00 -11.42
CA GLY A 325 -1.14 25.76 -12.32
C GLY A 325 -0.95 26.29 -13.75
N SER A 326 0.23 26.80 -14.14
CA SER A 326 0.39 27.58 -15.40
C SER A 326 0.69 26.76 -16.65
N SER A 327 1.18 25.53 -16.53
CA SER A 327 1.70 24.72 -17.64
C SER A 327 1.09 23.32 -17.70
N LEU A 328 -0.21 23.22 -17.42
CA LEU A 328 -0.93 21.96 -17.51
C LEU A 328 -0.91 21.43 -18.94
N PHE A 329 -0.59 20.15 -19.11
CA PHE A 329 -0.80 19.41 -20.36
C PHE A 329 -1.48 18.08 -20.10
N ASP A 330 -1.96 17.47 -21.18
CA ASP A 330 -2.32 16.05 -21.26
C ASP A 330 -1.80 15.52 -22.59
N THR A 331 -1.48 14.22 -22.64
CA THR A 331 -1.23 13.51 -23.90
C THR A 331 -2.46 13.62 -24.79
N HIS A 332 -2.26 13.98 -26.06
CA HIS A 332 -3.38 14.01 -27.01
C HIS A 332 -3.69 12.60 -27.46
N GLN A 333 -4.96 12.26 -27.56
CA GLN A 333 -5.46 10.95 -27.97
C GLN A 333 -6.46 11.09 -29.11
N LEU A 334 -6.45 10.09 -30.00
CA LEU A 334 -7.43 9.92 -31.04
C LEU A 334 -7.85 8.45 -31.12
N LEU A 335 -9.14 8.19 -30.97
CA LEU A 335 -9.72 6.84 -30.99
C LEU A 335 -10.22 6.48 -32.39
N MET A 336 -9.68 5.41 -32.97
CA MET A 336 -10.02 4.93 -34.32
C MET A 336 -10.55 3.50 -34.29
N THR A 337 -11.47 3.19 -35.20
CA THR A 337 -12.01 1.82 -35.37
C THR A 337 -11.64 1.28 -36.73
N PHE A 338 -11.22 0.02 -36.75
CA PHE A 338 -10.85 -0.72 -37.95
C PHE A 338 -11.56 -2.07 -37.96
N SER A 339 -11.62 -2.72 -39.12
CA SER A 339 -12.16 -4.08 -39.24
C SER A 339 -11.36 -4.98 -40.18
N ARG A 340 -11.35 -6.28 -39.88
CA ARG A 340 -10.78 -7.33 -40.73
C ARG A 340 -11.51 -8.65 -40.49
N LYS A 341 -11.71 -9.44 -41.54
CA LYS A 341 -12.54 -10.67 -41.52
C LYS A 341 -12.15 -11.72 -40.46
N ASP A 342 -10.88 -11.76 -40.08
CA ASP A 342 -10.28 -12.71 -39.12
C ASP A 342 -10.08 -12.10 -37.72
N MET A 343 -10.52 -10.86 -37.51
CA MET A 343 -10.64 -10.28 -36.18
C MET A 343 -11.77 -10.98 -35.41
N LYS A 344 -11.57 -11.11 -34.10
CA LYS A 344 -12.61 -11.54 -33.16
C LYS A 344 -12.72 -10.54 -32.02
N THR A 345 -13.81 -9.79 -32.02
CA THR A 345 -14.04 -8.77 -31.00
C THR A 345 -14.18 -9.39 -29.61
N PHE A 346 -13.52 -8.78 -28.62
CA PHE A 346 -13.69 -9.07 -27.21
C PHE A 346 -13.90 -7.76 -26.46
N ALA A 347 -15.09 -7.60 -25.88
CA ALA A 347 -15.47 -6.40 -25.13
C ALA A 347 -15.57 -6.72 -23.65
N HIS A 348 -14.63 -6.21 -22.86
CA HIS A 348 -14.64 -6.34 -21.40
C HIS A 348 -15.90 -5.78 -20.74
N THR A 349 -16.47 -4.72 -21.31
CA THR A 349 -17.73 -4.12 -20.83
C THR A 349 -18.92 -5.07 -20.88
N GLN A 350 -18.87 -6.14 -21.69
CA GLN A 350 -19.94 -7.14 -21.78
C GLN A 350 -19.81 -8.26 -20.74
N SER A 351 -18.73 -8.29 -19.95
CA SER A 351 -18.49 -9.31 -18.91
C SER A 351 -18.72 -10.75 -19.38
N PRO A 352 -17.95 -11.25 -20.38
CA PRO A 352 -18.22 -12.55 -21.00
C PRO A 352 -18.12 -13.70 -19.99
N THR A 353 -19.22 -14.45 -19.81
CA THR A 353 -19.31 -15.48 -18.76
C THR A 353 -18.22 -16.55 -18.85
N ALA A 354 -17.89 -17.03 -20.06
CA ALA A 354 -16.85 -18.05 -20.23
C ALA A 354 -15.46 -17.58 -19.77
N ALA A 355 -15.11 -16.32 -20.06
CA ALA A 355 -13.85 -15.71 -19.62
C ALA A 355 -13.80 -15.58 -18.09
N ILE A 356 -14.90 -15.12 -17.49
CA ILE A 356 -15.04 -14.98 -16.04
C ILE A 356 -14.98 -16.36 -15.36
N THR A 357 -15.67 -17.36 -15.89
CA THR A 357 -15.64 -18.73 -15.34
C THR A 357 -14.23 -19.30 -15.38
N GLN A 358 -13.52 -19.19 -16.51
CA GLN A 358 -12.13 -19.62 -16.60
C GLN A 358 -11.28 -18.92 -15.53
N TYR A 359 -11.36 -17.59 -15.45
CA TYR A 359 -10.61 -16.79 -14.48
C TYR A 359 -10.88 -17.21 -13.03
N MET A 360 -12.13 -17.40 -12.65
CA MET A 360 -12.48 -17.75 -11.28
C MET A 360 -12.13 -19.21 -10.91
N THR A 361 -12.10 -20.12 -11.87
CA THR A 361 -11.94 -21.57 -11.62
C THR A 361 -10.55 -22.11 -11.96
N GLN A 362 -9.76 -21.39 -12.75
CA GLN A 362 -8.45 -21.85 -13.26
C GLN A 362 -7.33 -20.89 -12.84
N GLY A 363 -7.30 -20.53 -11.56
CA GLY A 363 -6.20 -19.75 -10.97
C GLY A 363 -5.97 -18.39 -11.61
N HIS A 364 -7.05 -17.63 -11.87
CA HIS A 364 -7.01 -16.29 -12.46
C HIS A 364 -6.38 -16.23 -13.85
N SER A 365 -6.44 -17.32 -14.61
CA SER A 365 -5.99 -17.40 -16.00
C SER A 365 -7.07 -16.97 -16.99
N GLY A 366 -6.71 -16.84 -18.27
CA GLY A 366 -7.66 -16.53 -19.34
C GLY A 366 -7.71 -15.04 -19.69
N PRO A 367 -8.60 -14.66 -20.62
CA PRO A 367 -8.70 -13.29 -21.12
C PRO A 367 -9.15 -12.25 -20.08
N TRP A 368 -9.76 -12.69 -18.97
CA TRP A 368 -10.16 -11.81 -17.87
C TRP A 368 -9.01 -11.41 -16.94
N SER A 369 -7.84 -12.04 -17.08
CA SER A 369 -6.60 -11.71 -16.35
C SER A 369 -5.89 -10.46 -16.87
N SER A 370 -6.39 -9.86 -17.97
CA SER A 370 -5.80 -8.71 -18.65
C SER A 370 -6.85 -7.60 -18.87
N PRO A 371 -6.45 -6.32 -18.85
CA PRO A 371 -7.28 -5.22 -19.35
C PRO A 371 -7.33 -5.18 -20.88
N ASP A 372 -8.02 -4.18 -21.43
CA ASP A 372 -8.33 -4.04 -22.85
C ASP A 372 -7.11 -3.95 -23.81
N PRO A 373 -6.01 -3.22 -23.50
CA PRO A 373 -4.88 -3.10 -24.42
C PRO A 373 -4.17 -4.43 -24.69
N VAL A 374 -3.91 -4.76 -25.96
CA VAL A 374 -3.18 -5.99 -26.33
C VAL A 374 -1.84 -5.74 -27.01
N GLN A 375 -1.63 -4.53 -27.55
CA GLN A 375 -0.38 -4.13 -28.21
C GLN A 375 -0.09 -2.66 -27.93
N ILE A 376 1.18 -2.32 -27.73
CA ILE A 376 1.66 -0.94 -27.76
C ILE A 376 2.80 -0.81 -28.77
N ALA A 377 2.76 0.25 -29.57
CA ALA A 377 3.82 0.66 -30.48
C ALA A 377 4.24 2.11 -30.25
N TYR A 378 5.47 2.42 -30.61
CA TYR A 378 6.06 3.76 -30.53
C TYR A 378 6.70 4.15 -31.85
N ASP A 379 6.58 5.44 -32.17
CA ASP A 379 7.28 6.03 -33.30
C ASP A 379 7.66 7.50 -33.06
N ASN A 380 8.97 7.76 -32.95
CA ASN A 380 9.51 9.10 -33.05
C ASN A 380 9.48 9.53 -34.52
N TYR A 381 8.55 10.43 -34.86
CA TYR A 381 8.22 10.79 -36.21
C TYR A 381 8.34 12.30 -36.42
N ASN A 382 9.09 12.70 -37.45
CA ASN A 382 9.30 14.11 -37.76
C ASN A 382 8.15 14.67 -38.59
N VAL A 383 7.54 15.74 -38.11
CA VAL A 383 6.53 16.52 -38.83
C VAL A 383 6.96 17.97 -38.84
N ASN A 384 7.10 18.55 -40.04
CA ASN A 384 7.47 19.96 -40.23
C ASN A 384 8.71 20.39 -39.43
N GLY A 385 9.74 19.54 -39.39
CA GLY A 385 11.02 19.83 -38.71
C GLY A 385 11.01 19.62 -37.19
N ARG A 386 9.91 19.13 -36.59
CA ARG A 386 9.85 18.76 -35.17
C ARG A 386 9.62 17.26 -35.00
N ALA A 387 10.35 16.64 -34.08
CA ALA A 387 10.13 15.25 -33.68
C ALA A 387 8.92 15.15 -32.73
N TYR A 388 7.92 14.39 -33.14
CA TYR A 388 6.77 14.00 -32.32
C TYR A 388 6.90 12.54 -31.87
N GLN A 389 6.54 12.27 -30.63
CA GLN A 389 6.60 10.95 -30.02
C GLN A 389 5.20 10.34 -30.07
N PHE A 390 4.96 9.48 -31.05
CA PHE A 390 3.69 8.78 -31.17
C PHE A 390 3.68 7.50 -30.35
N GLN A 391 2.55 7.23 -29.71
CA GLN A 391 2.21 5.91 -29.21
C GLN A 391 0.97 5.41 -29.96
N VAL A 392 0.92 4.11 -30.23
CA VAL A 392 -0.24 3.43 -30.80
C VAL A 392 -0.62 2.29 -29.87
N THR A 393 -1.84 2.31 -29.33
CA THR A 393 -2.36 1.24 -28.48
C THR A 393 -3.49 0.53 -29.20
N THR A 394 -3.44 -0.80 -29.27
CA THR A 394 -4.44 -1.64 -29.95
C THR A 394 -5.33 -2.35 -28.94
N PHE A 395 -6.62 -2.43 -29.25
CA PHE A 395 -7.68 -2.99 -28.42
C PHE A 395 -8.47 -4.05 -29.20
N CYS A 396 -8.97 -5.07 -28.53
CA CYS A 396 -9.75 -6.13 -29.15
C CYS A 396 -11.24 -5.78 -29.37
N HIS A 397 -11.61 -4.51 -29.22
CA HIS A 397 -12.95 -4.00 -29.55
C HIS A 397 -12.83 -2.66 -30.28
N GLY A 398 -13.81 -2.36 -31.13
CA GLY A 398 -13.91 -1.05 -31.77
C GLY A 398 -14.29 0.07 -30.80
N PHE A 399 -14.06 1.30 -31.22
CA PHE A 399 -14.58 2.52 -30.59
C PHE A 399 -15.84 3.05 -31.29
N ASN A 400 -16.41 2.25 -32.20
CA ASN A 400 -17.76 2.40 -32.69
C ASN A 400 -18.74 1.94 -31.60
N TRP A 401 -18.89 2.76 -30.55
CA TRP A 401 -19.64 2.41 -29.36
C TRP A 401 -21.07 1.97 -29.69
N GLY A 402 -21.46 0.77 -29.25
CA GLY A 402 -22.75 0.16 -29.56
C GLY A 402 -22.76 -0.75 -30.81
N SER A 403 -21.66 -0.81 -31.56
CA SER A 403 -21.48 -1.79 -32.64
C SER A 403 -21.37 -3.21 -32.10
N ASN A 404 -22.09 -4.13 -32.74
CA ASN A 404 -21.99 -5.57 -32.49
C ASN A 404 -21.21 -6.29 -33.60
N ASN A 405 -20.49 -5.56 -34.44
CA ASN A 405 -19.71 -6.15 -35.52
C ASN A 405 -18.52 -6.93 -34.92
N PRO A 406 -18.47 -8.27 -35.06
CA PRO A 406 -17.47 -9.10 -34.39
C PRO A 406 -16.08 -9.01 -35.05
N THR A 407 -15.97 -8.23 -36.13
CA THR A 407 -14.73 -8.03 -36.89
C THR A 407 -14.06 -6.70 -36.60
N GLU A 408 -14.61 -5.90 -35.69
CA GLU A 408 -14.09 -4.57 -35.34
C GLU A 408 -13.06 -4.63 -34.21
N PHE A 409 -12.01 -3.81 -34.33
CA PHE A 409 -10.99 -3.58 -33.33
C PHE A 409 -10.60 -2.10 -33.26
N GLY A 410 -10.04 -1.69 -32.13
CA GLY A 410 -9.79 -0.30 -31.80
C GLY A 410 -8.31 -0.01 -31.84
N VAL A 411 -7.96 1.19 -32.30
CA VAL A 411 -6.60 1.72 -32.21
C VAL A 411 -6.66 3.14 -31.68
N ALA A 412 -5.98 3.39 -30.58
CA ALA A 412 -5.76 4.72 -30.06
C ALA A 412 -4.38 5.22 -30.51
N VAL A 413 -4.34 6.40 -31.12
CA VAL A 413 -3.11 7.10 -31.48
C VAL A 413 -2.89 8.24 -30.49
N TYR A 414 -1.67 8.35 -29.97
CA TYR A 414 -1.32 9.36 -28.99
C TYR A 414 -0.17 10.23 -29.49
N VAL A 415 -0.17 11.51 -29.10
CA VAL A 415 1.03 12.37 -29.09
C VAL A 415 1.44 12.55 -27.64
N ASN A 416 2.55 11.92 -27.28
CA ASN A 416 3.06 11.89 -25.90
C ASN A 416 3.81 13.17 -25.51
N ASN A 417 4.36 13.90 -26.48
CA ASN A 417 5.07 15.17 -26.25
C ASN A 417 4.35 16.37 -26.92
N PRO A 418 3.07 16.64 -26.56
CA PRO A 418 2.32 17.73 -27.18
C PRO A 418 2.93 19.09 -26.86
N ILE A 419 2.79 20.05 -27.77
CA ILE A 419 3.20 21.43 -27.55
C ILE A 419 2.18 22.17 -26.68
N SER A 420 0.90 21.83 -26.84
CA SER A 420 -0.22 22.47 -26.15
C SER A 420 0.01 22.51 -24.62
N ARG A 421 -0.29 23.67 -24.03
CA ARG A 421 -0.29 23.93 -22.58
C ARG A 421 -1.48 24.83 -22.26
N ASP A 422 -2.13 24.59 -21.14
CA ASP A 422 -3.14 25.49 -20.56
C ASP A 422 -2.89 25.64 -19.06
N SER A 423 -3.86 26.17 -18.33
CA SER A 423 -3.78 26.40 -16.91
C SER A 423 -4.95 25.79 -16.13
N ALA A 424 -4.70 25.53 -14.84
CA ALA A 424 -5.71 25.16 -13.88
C ALA A 424 -5.79 26.24 -12.80
N ARG A 425 -6.94 26.90 -12.68
CA ARG A 425 -7.12 28.14 -11.92
C ARG A 425 -8.51 28.25 -11.32
N PHE A 426 -8.63 29.02 -10.25
CA PHE A 426 -9.91 29.56 -9.82
C PHE A 426 -10.37 30.67 -10.78
N THR A 427 -11.67 30.70 -11.04
CA THR A 427 -12.30 31.78 -11.83
C THR A 427 -13.22 32.61 -10.96
N SER A 428 -13.75 33.71 -11.50
CA SER A 428 -14.63 34.64 -10.78
C SER A 428 -15.92 34.00 -10.29
N ASP A 429 -16.31 32.83 -10.80
CA ASP A 429 -17.43 32.03 -10.30
C ASP A 429 -17.12 31.32 -8.96
N GLY A 430 -15.91 31.48 -8.42
CA GLY A 430 -15.46 30.86 -7.17
C GLY A 430 -15.14 29.37 -7.30
N ARG A 431 -15.25 28.79 -8.50
CA ARG A 431 -14.89 27.39 -8.76
C ARG A 431 -13.48 27.29 -9.32
N TYR A 432 -12.90 26.11 -9.16
CA TYR A 432 -11.62 25.74 -9.74
C TYR A 432 -11.85 25.06 -11.09
N HIS A 433 -11.18 25.56 -12.13
CA HIS A 433 -11.33 25.15 -13.52
C HIS A 433 -10.02 24.57 -14.05
N LEU A 434 -10.16 23.61 -14.95
CA LEU A 434 -9.11 23.04 -15.77
C LEU A 434 -9.33 23.48 -17.24
N ASP A 435 -8.24 23.58 -18.01
CA ASP A 435 -8.29 23.95 -19.44
C ASP A 435 -9.02 25.29 -19.65
N THR A 436 -8.62 26.28 -18.85
CA THR A 436 -9.29 27.59 -18.76
C THR A 436 -9.39 28.33 -20.09
N ALA A 437 -8.39 28.20 -20.97
CA ALA A 437 -8.38 28.82 -22.29
C ALA A 437 -8.87 27.86 -23.39
N ARG A 438 -9.26 26.62 -23.04
CA ARG A 438 -9.63 25.56 -23.98
C ARG A 438 -8.54 25.28 -25.02
N SER A 439 -7.28 25.34 -24.57
CA SER A 439 -6.10 25.25 -25.42
C SER A 439 -5.34 23.93 -25.30
N MET A 440 -5.71 23.05 -24.35
CA MET A 440 -5.01 21.78 -24.12
C MET A 440 -4.93 20.88 -25.35
N TYR A 441 -5.89 20.95 -26.28
CA TYR A 441 -5.98 20.08 -27.46
C TYR A 441 -6.14 20.85 -28.78
N SER A 442 -5.79 22.15 -28.81
CA SER A 442 -6.10 23.03 -29.95
C SER A 442 -4.89 23.55 -30.74
N ASP A 443 -3.65 23.30 -30.29
CA ASP A 443 -2.46 23.70 -31.06
C ASP A 443 -2.47 23.04 -32.45
N GLN A 444 -2.37 23.89 -33.48
CA GLN A 444 -2.50 23.45 -34.86
C GLN A 444 -1.34 22.55 -35.31
N ARG A 445 -0.16 22.67 -34.68
CA ARG A 445 1.00 21.82 -35.00
C ARG A 445 0.80 20.42 -34.46
N ASP A 446 0.30 20.30 -33.22
CA ASP A 446 -0.04 19.00 -32.62
C ASP A 446 -1.11 18.27 -33.45
N ARG A 447 -2.15 18.99 -33.87
CA ARG A 447 -3.22 18.47 -34.74
C ARG A 447 -2.71 18.08 -36.13
N ALA A 448 -1.85 18.90 -36.73
CA ALA A 448 -1.23 18.56 -38.01
C ALA A 448 -0.35 17.30 -37.91
N ALA A 449 0.39 17.15 -36.81
CA ALA A 449 1.19 15.95 -36.55
C ALA A 449 0.31 14.71 -36.41
N LEU A 450 -0.77 14.77 -35.62
CA LEU A 450 -1.76 13.70 -35.52
C LEU A 450 -2.36 13.35 -36.88
N ALA A 451 -2.80 14.35 -37.66
CA ALA A 451 -3.40 14.10 -38.97
C ALA A 451 -2.43 13.41 -39.94
N ASN A 452 -1.16 13.84 -39.95
CA ASN A 452 -0.13 13.21 -40.78
C ASN A 452 0.15 11.76 -40.37
N TYR A 453 0.24 11.50 -39.06
CA TYR A 453 0.48 10.15 -38.55
C TYR A 453 -0.74 9.22 -38.76
N VAL A 454 -1.96 9.75 -38.62
CA VAL A 454 -3.20 9.03 -38.93
C VAL A 454 -3.23 8.62 -40.40
N GLU A 455 -2.84 9.50 -41.31
CA GLU A 455 -2.77 9.18 -42.74
C GLU A 455 -1.77 8.05 -43.02
N LYS A 456 -0.57 8.15 -42.42
CA LYS A 456 0.44 7.09 -42.47
C LYS A 456 -0.12 5.75 -41.95
N LEU A 457 -0.78 5.76 -40.79
CA LEU A 457 -1.35 4.56 -40.17
C LEU A 457 -2.44 3.94 -41.05
N ARG A 458 -3.35 4.75 -41.61
CA ARG A 458 -4.38 4.29 -42.55
C ARG A 458 -3.76 3.64 -43.79
N GLY A 459 -2.68 4.20 -44.31
CA GLY A 459 -1.91 3.60 -45.40
C GLY A 459 -1.36 2.22 -45.04
N MET A 460 -0.70 2.08 -43.88
CA MET A 460 -0.18 0.79 -43.40
C MET A 460 -1.31 -0.24 -43.19
N MET A 461 -2.44 0.19 -42.63
CA MET A 461 -3.63 -0.64 -42.42
C MET A 461 -4.18 -1.16 -43.76
N SER A 462 -4.42 -0.26 -44.71
CA SER A 462 -4.97 -0.62 -46.03
C SER A 462 -4.03 -1.57 -46.79
N ALA A 463 -2.72 -1.39 -46.68
CA ALA A 463 -1.72 -2.28 -47.30
C ALA A 463 -1.80 -3.72 -46.78
N GLN A 464 -2.35 -3.94 -45.57
CA GLN A 464 -2.57 -5.26 -44.97
C GLN A 464 -4.05 -5.71 -45.02
N GLY A 465 -4.86 -5.09 -45.89
CA GLY A 465 -6.27 -5.44 -46.07
C GLY A 465 -7.16 -5.13 -44.86
N VAL A 466 -6.74 -4.20 -44.00
CA VAL A 466 -7.56 -3.70 -42.89
C VAL A 466 -8.41 -2.54 -43.37
N THR A 467 -9.71 -2.59 -43.10
CA THR A 467 -10.66 -1.54 -43.45
C THR A 467 -10.75 -0.50 -42.33
N THR A 468 -10.67 0.79 -42.66
CA THR A 468 -10.95 1.87 -41.71
C THR A 468 -12.47 2.05 -41.57
N VAL A 469 -12.97 2.01 -40.34
CA VAL A 469 -14.40 2.20 -40.00
C VAL A 469 -14.61 3.60 -39.42
N ILE A 470 -13.79 3.98 -38.43
CA ILE A 470 -13.80 5.33 -37.83
C ILE A 470 -12.38 5.89 -37.86
N PRO A 471 -12.15 7.04 -38.55
CA PRO A 471 -13.11 7.72 -39.41
C PRO A 471 -13.44 6.90 -40.67
N ALA A 472 -14.57 7.16 -41.31
CA ALA A 472 -14.88 6.55 -42.60
C ALA A 472 -13.80 6.88 -43.64
N LYS A 473 -13.62 6.03 -44.65
CA LYS A 473 -12.51 6.12 -45.61
C LYS A 473 -12.46 7.46 -46.35
N ASP A 474 -13.61 8.08 -46.60
CA ASP A 474 -13.78 9.35 -47.30
C ASP A 474 -13.60 10.60 -46.41
N VAL A 475 -13.55 10.44 -45.09
CA VAL A 475 -13.29 11.55 -44.17
C VAL A 475 -11.79 11.83 -44.14
N ALA A 476 -11.42 13.10 -44.38
CA ALA A 476 -10.05 13.55 -44.31
C ALA A 476 -9.48 13.43 -42.88
N SER A 477 -8.24 12.99 -42.77
CA SER A 477 -7.55 12.80 -41.48
C SER A 477 -7.45 14.11 -40.68
N THR A 478 -7.33 15.26 -41.36
CA THR A 478 -7.37 16.61 -40.76
C THR A 478 -8.72 16.93 -40.12
N ASP A 479 -9.82 16.66 -40.82
CA ASP A 479 -11.17 16.98 -40.35
C ASP A 479 -11.55 16.10 -39.16
N PHE A 480 -11.16 14.82 -39.23
CA PHE A 480 -11.34 13.89 -38.14
C PHE A 480 -10.60 14.34 -36.88
N VAL A 481 -9.30 14.64 -36.98
CA VAL A 481 -8.48 15.10 -35.84
C VAL A 481 -9.06 16.39 -35.25
N ASN A 482 -9.40 17.38 -36.08
CA ASN A 482 -9.95 18.65 -35.61
C ASN A 482 -11.25 18.51 -34.81
N LYS A 483 -12.03 17.46 -35.09
CA LYS A 483 -13.32 17.19 -34.45
C LYS A 483 -13.23 16.22 -33.26
N LYS A 484 -12.22 15.35 -33.23
CA LYS A 484 -12.20 14.16 -32.36
C LYS A 484 -10.98 14.03 -31.46
N VAL A 485 -9.97 14.89 -31.59
CA VAL A 485 -8.83 14.90 -30.65
C VAL A 485 -9.33 15.17 -29.23
N GLU A 486 -8.85 14.38 -28.28
CA GLU A 486 -9.19 14.46 -26.86
C GLU A 486 -7.95 14.15 -26.00
N GLY A 487 -8.12 14.09 -24.68
CA GLY A 487 -7.06 13.80 -23.72
C GLY A 487 -6.97 12.33 -23.31
N ALA A 488 -5.75 11.86 -23.06
CA ALA A 488 -5.49 10.50 -22.59
C ALA A 488 -5.60 10.32 -21.07
N ASN A 489 -5.86 11.40 -20.31
CA ASN A 489 -5.83 11.44 -18.84
C ASN A 489 -4.42 11.24 -18.24
N HIS A 490 -3.39 11.62 -19.00
CA HIS A 490 -1.97 11.66 -18.61
C HIS A 490 -1.55 13.09 -18.23
N TYR A 491 -2.31 13.72 -17.35
CA TYR A 491 -2.08 15.11 -16.96
C TYR A 491 -0.71 15.31 -16.31
N GLY A 492 -0.03 16.41 -16.66
CA GLY A 492 1.24 16.84 -16.09
C GLY A 492 1.45 18.34 -16.17
N GLY A 493 2.62 18.83 -15.73
CA GLY A 493 3.11 20.19 -16.01
C GLY A 493 2.59 21.30 -15.10
N SER A 494 1.49 21.08 -14.39
CA SER A 494 0.83 22.12 -13.59
C SER A 494 1.63 22.61 -12.38
N CYS A 495 2.67 21.88 -11.94
CA CYS A 495 3.66 22.37 -11.00
C CYS A 495 5.02 21.72 -11.28
N TYR A 496 5.52 21.91 -12.51
CA TYR A 496 6.70 21.18 -12.95
C TYR A 496 7.99 21.58 -12.23
N THR A 497 8.95 20.65 -12.21
CA THR A 497 10.35 20.87 -11.78
C THR A 497 11.29 20.89 -12.99
N SER A 498 12.47 21.49 -12.82
CA SER A 498 13.51 21.56 -13.85
C SER A 498 14.89 21.48 -13.19
N GLY A 499 15.80 20.74 -13.81
CA GLY A 499 17.22 20.70 -13.48
C GLY A 499 17.96 21.96 -13.91
N ASP A 500 17.39 22.75 -14.82
CA ASP A 500 17.86 24.10 -15.10
C ASP A 500 17.40 25.05 -14.00
N LYS A 501 18.33 25.37 -13.09
CA LYS A 501 18.08 26.30 -11.98
C LYS A 501 17.76 27.73 -12.43
N THR A 502 17.98 28.07 -13.70
CA THR A 502 17.61 29.36 -14.28
C THR A 502 16.22 29.38 -14.90
N ASP A 503 15.54 28.22 -15.02
CA ASP A 503 14.17 28.12 -15.53
C ASP A 503 13.20 28.81 -14.56
N SER A 504 12.93 30.10 -14.80
CA SER A 504 12.05 30.93 -13.97
C SER A 504 10.57 30.53 -14.05
N LYS A 505 10.22 29.59 -14.93
CA LYS A 505 8.86 29.09 -15.13
C LYS A 505 8.58 27.80 -14.35
N ARG A 506 9.57 27.22 -13.66
CA ARG A 506 9.35 26.06 -12.79
C ARG A 506 8.52 26.45 -11.56
N CYS A 507 7.65 25.54 -11.14
CA CYS A 507 6.82 25.71 -9.94
C CYS A 507 7.53 25.12 -8.70
N ALA A 508 8.23 24.00 -8.88
CA ALA A 508 9.05 23.37 -7.86
C ALA A 508 10.54 23.40 -8.27
N ASP A 509 11.43 23.46 -7.29
CA ASP A 509 12.87 23.41 -7.51
C ASP A 509 13.38 21.98 -7.79
N GLU A 510 14.70 21.82 -7.94
CA GLU A 510 15.34 20.53 -8.23
C GLU A 510 15.13 19.48 -7.13
N THR A 511 14.76 19.90 -5.92
CA THR A 511 14.46 19.02 -4.77
C THR A 511 12.96 18.74 -4.63
N PHE A 512 12.16 19.25 -5.57
CA PHE A 512 10.69 19.19 -5.60
C PHE A 512 10.02 20.00 -4.49
N LEU A 513 10.78 20.90 -3.85
CA LEU A 513 10.24 21.90 -2.95
C LEU A 513 9.54 22.98 -3.78
N VAL A 514 8.33 23.37 -3.39
CA VAL A 514 7.61 24.47 -4.08
C VAL A 514 8.44 25.75 -3.97
N VAL A 515 8.71 26.40 -5.09
CA VAL A 515 9.51 27.63 -5.10
C VAL A 515 8.84 28.69 -4.21
N GLY A 516 9.60 29.20 -3.24
CA GLY A 516 9.15 30.16 -2.22
C GLY A 516 8.67 29.51 -0.92
N ALA A 517 8.37 28.22 -0.90
CA ALA A 517 8.10 27.46 0.33
C ALA A 517 9.40 27.05 1.05
N LYS A 518 9.26 26.55 2.28
CA LYS A 518 10.35 26.05 3.12
C LYS A 518 10.24 24.57 3.42
N ASN A 519 9.03 24.03 3.48
CA ASN A 519 8.76 22.64 3.81
C ASN A 519 7.49 22.10 3.12
N ILE A 520 7.14 22.63 1.95
CA ILE A 520 6.02 22.14 1.12
C ILE A 520 6.60 21.58 -0.17
N TYR A 521 6.51 20.27 -0.34
CA TYR A 521 7.01 19.51 -1.48
C TYR A 521 5.86 19.03 -2.36
N VAL A 522 6.17 18.68 -3.60
CA VAL A 522 5.25 18.03 -4.53
C VAL A 522 5.75 16.62 -4.83
N GLY A 523 4.84 15.65 -4.92
CA GLY A 523 5.18 14.24 -5.13
C GLY A 523 4.24 13.50 -6.08
N ASP A 524 3.83 14.14 -7.17
CA ASP A 524 2.94 13.56 -8.17
C ASP A 524 3.28 14.01 -9.62
N GLY A 525 2.41 13.66 -10.58
CA GLY A 525 2.59 13.97 -12.00
C GLY A 525 2.64 15.46 -12.36
N SER A 526 2.24 16.38 -11.47
CA SER A 526 2.38 17.82 -11.69
C SER A 526 3.84 18.24 -11.91
N LEU A 527 4.80 17.48 -11.38
CA LEU A 527 6.24 17.70 -11.53
C LEU A 527 6.75 17.48 -12.96
N MET A 528 6.02 16.73 -13.78
CA MET A 528 6.44 16.38 -15.15
C MET A 528 6.35 17.61 -16.05
N LYS A 529 7.47 18.09 -16.61
CA LYS A 529 7.47 19.22 -17.56
C LYS A 529 6.96 18.83 -18.96
N GLU A 530 7.29 17.61 -19.37
CA GLU A 530 6.92 17.01 -20.65
C GLU A 530 6.20 15.68 -20.42
N GLY A 531 5.39 15.27 -21.40
CA GLY A 531 4.83 13.93 -21.43
C GLY A 531 5.85 12.89 -21.90
N THR A 532 5.53 11.62 -21.67
CA THR A 532 6.37 10.46 -21.98
C THR A 532 5.45 9.31 -22.38
N VAL A 533 5.86 8.05 -22.17
CA VAL A 533 4.97 6.89 -22.11
C VAL A 533 3.83 7.07 -21.09
N ASN A 534 2.88 6.12 -21.00
CA ASN A 534 1.87 6.15 -19.94
C ASN A 534 2.53 6.39 -18.56
N PRO A 535 2.19 7.48 -17.85
CA PRO A 535 3.10 8.10 -16.89
C PRO A 535 3.14 7.42 -15.52
N TYR A 536 2.36 6.36 -15.33
CA TYR A 536 2.16 5.72 -14.02
C TYR A 536 3.49 5.34 -13.34
N GLY A 537 4.41 4.67 -14.05
CA GLY A 537 5.71 4.30 -13.49
C GLY A 537 6.57 5.52 -13.13
N PHE A 538 6.57 6.55 -13.96
CA PHE A 538 7.35 7.77 -13.69
C PHE A 538 6.79 8.57 -12.51
N ILE A 539 5.46 8.59 -12.31
CA ILE A 539 4.84 9.22 -11.14
C ILE A 539 5.21 8.49 -9.85
N MET A 540 5.32 7.15 -9.88
CA MET A 540 5.84 6.38 -8.74
C MET A 540 7.29 6.75 -8.42
N TYR A 541 8.14 6.88 -9.45
CA TYR A 541 9.51 7.37 -9.27
C TYR A 541 9.56 8.79 -8.68
N ALA A 542 8.75 9.72 -9.19
CA ALA A 542 8.67 11.07 -8.65
C ALA A 542 8.30 11.07 -7.16
N GLY A 543 7.34 10.22 -6.76
CA GLY A 543 7.01 9.98 -5.35
C GLY A 543 8.16 9.43 -4.52
N HIS A 544 8.84 8.38 -5.00
CA HIS A 544 10.03 7.83 -4.33
C HIS A 544 11.10 8.90 -4.09
N GLN A 545 11.43 9.66 -5.14
CA GLN A 545 12.44 10.71 -5.07
C GLN A 545 12.00 11.87 -4.15
N THR A 546 10.70 12.18 -4.11
CA THR A 546 10.15 13.15 -3.13
C THR A 546 10.40 12.65 -1.70
N GLY A 547 10.15 11.37 -1.43
CA GLY A 547 10.46 10.74 -0.14
C GLY A 547 11.94 10.85 0.21
N VAL A 548 12.84 10.60 -0.75
CA VAL A 548 14.30 10.78 -0.57
C VAL A 548 14.64 12.23 -0.22
N ASN A 549 14.06 13.20 -0.93
CA ASN A 549 14.35 14.62 -0.73
C ASN A 549 13.83 15.12 0.63
N VAL A 550 12.61 14.74 1.01
CA VAL A 550 12.02 15.09 2.32
C VAL A 550 12.84 14.48 3.47
N ALA A 551 13.27 13.22 3.34
CA ALA A 551 14.07 12.55 4.37
C ALA A 551 15.39 13.32 4.66
N LYS A 552 16.06 13.84 3.63
CA LYS A 552 17.28 14.65 3.77
C LYS A 552 17.04 15.92 4.60
N THR A 553 15.86 16.51 4.47
CA THR A 553 15.51 17.77 5.15
C THR A 553 15.08 17.54 6.60
N ILE A 554 14.21 16.56 6.86
CA ILE A 554 13.63 16.38 8.19
C ILE A 554 14.57 15.66 9.16
N VAL A 555 15.43 14.73 8.69
CA VAL A 555 16.22 13.86 9.58
C VAL A 555 17.53 14.50 10.06
N GLY A 556 17.98 15.62 9.47
CA GLY A 556 19.33 16.12 9.70
C GLY A 556 20.33 15.09 9.19
N TYR A 557 20.95 15.39 8.05
CA TYR A 557 21.78 14.48 7.26
C TYR A 557 22.63 13.49 8.09
N SER A 558 22.12 12.27 8.27
CA SER A 558 22.94 11.07 8.33
C SER A 558 22.52 10.29 7.11
N GLU A 559 23.41 10.20 6.13
CA GLU A 559 23.24 9.29 5.02
C GLU A 559 22.82 7.92 5.58
N VAL A 560 21.57 7.52 5.35
CA VAL A 560 21.34 6.12 5.05
C VAL A 560 21.83 6.00 3.60
N THR A 561 23.15 5.85 3.44
CA THR A 561 23.71 5.38 2.19
C THR A 561 22.99 4.06 1.84
N PRO A 562 22.43 3.90 0.64
CA PRO A 562 22.34 2.56 0.06
C PRO A 562 23.76 1.98 0.12
N PRO A 563 23.97 0.68 0.39
CA PRO A 563 25.32 0.13 0.51
C PRO A 563 26.10 0.42 -0.78
N THR A 564 26.97 1.44 -0.75
CA THR A 564 27.83 1.89 -1.85
C THR A 564 29.28 1.45 -1.65
N SER A 565 29.55 0.55 -0.71
CA SER A 565 30.69 -0.35 -0.85
C SER A 565 30.18 -1.65 -1.47
N PRO A 566 30.83 -2.20 -2.52
CA PRO A 566 30.64 -3.61 -2.81
C PRO A 566 30.88 -4.36 -1.50
N PRO A 567 30.08 -5.41 -1.18
CA PRO A 567 30.25 -6.13 0.07
C PRO A 567 31.73 -6.45 0.19
N THR A 568 32.36 -6.01 1.28
CA THR A 568 33.73 -6.41 1.61
C THR A 568 33.79 -7.89 1.34
N LEU A 569 34.60 -8.28 0.35
CA LEU A 569 34.69 -9.66 -0.09
C LEU A 569 34.73 -10.52 1.16
N ALA A 570 33.74 -11.41 1.30
CA ALA A 570 33.92 -12.53 2.18
C ALA A 570 35.27 -13.14 1.80
N THR A 571 36.23 -13.16 2.73
CA THR A 571 37.53 -13.77 2.48
C THR A 571 37.29 -15.27 2.41
N CYS A 572 36.95 -15.78 1.23
CA CYS A 572 36.87 -17.21 0.98
C CYS A 572 38.28 -17.79 0.87
N THR A 573 38.42 -19.05 1.25
CA THR A 573 39.65 -19.81 1.10
C THR A 573 39.99 -20.01 -0.38
N ASP A 574 41.27 -20.21 -0.69
CA ASP A 574 41.70 -20.65 -2.02
C ASP A 574 40.96 -21.94 -2.44
N PHE A 575 40.82 -22.13 -3.75
CA PHE A 575 40.11 -23.28 -4.28
C PHE A 575 40.84 -24.60 -4.04
N GLU A 576 40.09 -25.58 -3.55
CA GLU A 576 40.43 -26.99 -3.76
C GLU A 576 39.97 -27.38 -5.18
N ASN A 577 40.92 -27.46 -6.12
CA ASN A 577 40.64 -27.88 -7.49
C ASN A 577 40.38 -29.40 -7.56
N ASP A 578 39.48 -29.79 -8.47
CA ASP A 578 39.01 -31.16 -8.72
C ASP A 578 38.35 -31.83 -7.51
N VAL A 579 37.81 -31.02 -6.59
CA VAL A 579 37.19 -31.49 -5.35
C VAL A 579 35.72 -31.09 -5.31
N ASP A 580 34.87 -32.10 -5.07
CA ASP A 580 33.46 -31.95 -4.72
C ASP A 580 33.20 -32.43 -3.28
N TYR A 581 32.25 -31.80 -2.61
CA TYR A 581 31.77 -32.20 -1.29
C TYR A 581 30.31 -32.59 -1.44
N TYR A 582 30.00 -33.89 -1.42
CA TYR A 582 28.67 -34.36 -1.80
C TYR A 582 27.62 -34.05 -0.71
N GLY A 583 26.49 -33.48 -1.14
CA GLY A 583 25.33 -33.18 -0.28
C GLY A 583 25.44 -31.85 0.50
N ASN A 584 24.54 -31.68 1.48
CA ASN A 584 24.39 -30.45 2.28
C ASN A 584 24.10 -29.17 1.48
N ASP A 585 23.56 -29.32 0.27
CA ASP A 585 23.16 -28.21 -0.59
C ASP A 585 21.94 -27.49 0.00
N ILE A 586 22.11 -26.20 0.27
CA ILE A 586 21.05 -25.31 0.75
C ILE A 586 20.56 -24.35 -0.34
N GLY A 587 21.10 -24.50 -1.55
CA GLY A 587 20.73 -23.74 -2.74
C GLY A 587 21.76 -23.89 -3.85
N ALA A 588 21.41 -23.41 -5.04
CA ALA A 588 22.35 -23.32 -6.15
C ALA A 588 22.12 -22.04 -6.96
N THR A 589 23.19 -21.53 -7.57
CA THR A 589 23.17 -20.37 -8.45
C THR A 589 23.96 -20.69 -9.73
N SER A 590 23.53 -20.16 -10.88
CA SER A 590 24.30 -20.32 -12.11
C SER A 590 25.39 -19.24 -12.20
N ARG A 591 26.64 -19.66 -12.39
CA ARG A 591 27.82 -18.79 -12.49
C ARG A 591 28.82 -19.33 -13.49
N ALA A 592 29.40 -18.44 -14.30
CA ALA A 592 30.36 -18.78 -15.33
C ALA A 592 31.72 -19.31 -14.80
N SER A 593 32.09 -18.98 -13.55
CA SER A 593 33.31 -19.49 -12.90
C SER A 593 33.13 -19.66 -11.38
N ALA A 594 34.06 -20.40 -10.77
CA ALA A 594 34.07 -20.68 -9.34
C ALA A 594 34.33 -19.44 -8.45
N ASP A 595 35.01 -18.41 -8.99
CA ASP A 595 35.32 -17.14 -8.29
C ASP A 595 34.07 -16.40 -7.83
N ALA A 596 32.98 -16.52 -8.59
CA ALA A 596 31.73 -15.85 -8.28
C ALA A 596 30.89 -16.57 -7.21
N CYS A 597 31.20 -17.84 -6.88
CA CYS A 597 30.41 -18.62 -5.93
C CYS A 597 30.59 -18.16 -4.46
N CYS A 598 31.71 -17.52 -4.14
CA CYS A 598 31.99 -17.02 -2.80
C CYS A 598 30.95 -15.98 -2.35
N ALA A 599 30.65 -15.01 -3.23
CA ALA A 599 29.64 -13.98 -2.95
C ALA A 599 28.23 -14.57 -2.81
N ASP A 600 27.92 -15.58 -3.63
CA ASP A 600 26.62 -16.27 -3.55
C ASP A 600 26.45 -17.03 -2.24
N CYS A 601 27.53 -17.69 -1.77
CA CYS A 601 27.53 -18.35 -0.47
C CYS A 601 27.41 -17.32 0.65
N ALA A 602 28.18 -16.22 0.61
CA ALA A 602 28.09 -15.14 1.60
C ALA A 602 26.68 -14.55 1.72
N ALA A 603 25.96 -14.43 0.59
CA ALA A 603 24.61 -13.90 0.54
C ALA A 603 23.52 -14.90 0.96
N LYS A 604 23.84 -16.19 1.11
CA LYS A 604 22.89 -17.25 1.47
C LYS A 604 23.01 -17.56 2.96
N PRO A 605 22.01 -17.21 3.80
CA PRO A 605 22.04 -17.52 5.22
C PRO A 605 22.25 -19.01 5.47
N GLY A 606 23.25 -19.33 6.29
CA GLY A 606 23.66 -20.70 6.63
C GLY A 606 24.66 -21.34 5.66
N CYS A 607 25.11 -20.65 4.60
CA CYS A 607 26.15 -21.18 3.72
C CYS A 607 27.54 -21.03 4.36
N THR A 608 28.32 -22.10 4.40
CA THR A 608 29.67 -22.13 4.97
C THR A 608 30.72 -22.57 3.93
N LEU A 609 30.29 -23.26 2.86
CA LEU A 609 31.12 -23.61 1.71
C LEU A 609 30.29 -23.69 0.42
N TYR A 610 30.98 -23.79 -0.71
CA TYR A 610 30.37 -24.01 -2.00
C TYR A 610 31.23 -24.93 -2.88
N VAL A 611 30.59 -25.55 -3.87
CA VAL A 611 31.26 -26.31 -4.94
C VAL A 611 30.76 -25.80 -6.28
N TRP A 612 31.67 -25.39 -7.14
CA TRP A 612 31.38 -25.05 -8.53
C TRP A 612 31.70 -26.22 -9.45
N ASN A 613 30.83 -26.50 -10.42
CA ASN A 613 31.15 -27.42 -11.52
C ASN A 613 30.47 -26.98 -12.83
N LYS A 614 30.79 -27.64 -13.95
CA LYS A 614 30.32 -27.27 -15.30
C LYS A 614 28.85 -27.60 -15.58
N HIS A 615 28.08 -28.04 -14.57
CA HIS A 615 26.66 -28.34 -14.77
C HIS A 615 25.92 -27.10 -15.26
N ASN A 616 25.07 -27.25 -16.29
CA ASN A 616 24.31 -26.18 -16.96
C ASN A 616 25.15 -24.96 -17.39
N GLY A 617 26.39 -25.18 -17.83
CA GLY A 617 27.30 -24.11 -18.25
C GLY A 617 28.04 -23.42 -17.09
N GLY A 618 27.86 -23.91 -15.86
CA GLY A 618 28.50 -23.41 -14.64
C GLY A 618 27.48 -23.22 -13.52
N THR A 619 27.59 -24.02 -12.46
CA THR A 619 26.68 -23.96 -11.30
C THR A 619 27.47 -23.95 -10.00
N CYS A 620 27.15 -23.01 -9.11
CA CYS A 620 27.60 -22.98 -7.72
C CYS A 620 26.57 -23.69 -6.84
N TRP A 621 27.00 -24.76 -6.20
CA TRP A 621 26.24 -25.51 -5.22
C TRP A 621 26.61 -25.02 -3.81
N LEU A 622 25.71 -24.27 -3.18
CA LEU A 622 25.91 -23.59 -1.90
C LEU A 622 25.54 -24.52 -0.75
N LYS A 623 26.42 -24.68 0.23
CA LYS A 623 26.31 -25.72 1.26
C LYS A 623 26.48 -25.18 2.67
N ASN A 624 25.76 -25.78 3.63
CA ASN A 624 25.86 -25.40 5.04
C ASN A 624 26.91 -26.20 5.85
N ALA A 625 27.41 -27.32 5.33
CA ALA A 625 28.43 -28.13 5.97
C ALA A 625 29.23 -28.97 4.94
N ARG A 626 30.52 -29.25 5.24
CA ARG A 626 31.36 -30.11 4.39
C ARG A 626 30.81 -31.55 4.40
N GLY A 627 30.32 -32.01 3.25
CA GLY A 627 29.91 -33.39 3.03
C GLY A 627 31.09 -34.33 2.82
N ALA A 628 30.83 -35.55 2.32
CA ALA A 628 31.90 -36.48 1.97
C ALA A 628 32.74 -35.92 0.80
N LYS A 629 34.06 -35.84 0.99
CA LYS A 629 34.99 -35.35 -0.03
C LYS A 629 35.14 -36.37 -1.16
N SER A 630 34.94 -35.94 -2.40
CA SER A 630 35.11 -36.74 -3.61
C SER A 630 36.01 -36.02 -4.61
N THR A 631 36.72 -36.78 -5.44
CA THR A 631 37.54 -36.22 -6.53
C THR A 631 36.68 -36.15 -7.80
N GLN A 632 36.38 -34.94 -8.27
CA GLN A 632 35.63 -34.70 -9.49
C GLN A 632 36.38 -33.73 -10.39
N LEU A 633 36.90 -34.24 -11.51
CA LEU A 633 37.70 -33.46 -12.45
C LEU A 633 36.90 -32.26 -13.01
N GLY A 634 37.40 -31.05 -12.80
CA GLY A 634 36.79 -29.78 -13.19
C GLY A 634 35.89 -29.13 -12.13
N ALA A 635 35.65 -29.78 -10.99
CA ALA A 635 34.98 -29.14 -9.85
C ALA A 635 35.96 -28.23 -9.08
N LYS A 636 35.47 -27.16 -8.47
CA LYS A 636 36.26 -26.29 -7.59
C LYS A 636 35.47 -25.95 -6.35
N SER A 637 36.03 -26.24 -5.18
CA SER A 637 35.35 -25.97 -3.90
C SER A 637 36.09 -24.92 -3.07
N GLY A 638 35.34 -24.13 -2.32
CA GLY A 638 35.84 -23.06 -1.46
C GLY A 638 34.96 -22.85 -0.24
N SER A 639 35.50 -22.27 0.83
CA SER A 639 34.79 -22.03 2.09
C SER A 639 34.96 -20.62 2.61
N MET A 640 34.01 -20.15 3.42
CA MET A 640 34.05 -18.82 4.05
C MET A 640 35.15 -18.79 5.13
N GLY A 641 36.11 -17.86 5.07
CA GLY A 641 37.23 -17.75 6.00
C GLY A 641 36.83 -17.21 7.39
N ALA A 642 37.57 -17.59 8.43
CA ALA A 642 37.30 -17.19 9.82
C ALA A 642 37.88 -15.80 10.16
N THR A 643 37.10 -14.95 10.83
CA THR A 643 37.57 -13.66 11.36
C THR A 643 38.37 -13.88 12.66
N THR A 644 39.58 -13.30 12.74
CA THR A 644 40.44 -13.35 13.96
C THR A 644 40.42 -11.97 14.65
N PRO A 645 40.27 -11.85 15.99
CA PRO A 645 40.32 -10.55 16.69
C PRO A 645 41.78 -10.10 16.95
N ALA A 646 42.04 -8.79 16.85
CA ALA A 646 43.35 -8.17 17.05
C ALA A 646 43.80 -8.08 18.53
N PRO A 647 45.12 -8.01 18.83
CA PRO A 647 45.67 -8.17 20.19
C PRO A 647 45.71 -6.88 21.03
N THR A 648 45.58 -7.09 22.35
CA THR A 648 45.51 -6.11 23.43
C THR A 648 46.88 -5.63 23.94
N THR A 649 47.00 -4.34 24.28
CA THR A 649 48.02 -3.82 25.21
C THR A 649 47.38 -2.82 26.20
N ALA A 650 47.64 -3.02 27.49
CA ALA A 650 47.26 -2.18 28.64
C ALA A 650 48.54 -1.59 29.31
N PRO A 651 48.53 -0.84 30.45
CA PRO A 651 47.43 -0.27 31.25
C PRO A 651 47.63 1.22 31.65
N VAL A 652 46.65 1.87 32.33
CA VAL A 652 46.80 2.66 33.59
C VAL A 652 45.51 3.47 33.94
N VAL A 653 44.94 3.06 35.08
CA VAL A 653 44.21 3.78 36.15
C VAL A 653 42.80 4.37 35.93
N THR A 654 41.86 3.70 36.60
CA THR A 654 40.48 4.06 36.97
C THR A 654 40.41 5.23 37.97
N PRO A 655 39.32 6.02 37.95
CA PRO A 655 38.47 6.03 39.15
C PRO A 655 36.99 5.71 38.86
N THR A 656 36.38 5.16 39.91
CA THR A 656 35.05 4.57 40.16
C THR A 656 33.84 5.12 39.37
N PRO A 657 32.86 4.25 39.00
CA PRO A 657 31.65 4.63 38.26
C PRO A 657 30.57 5.27 39.16
N THR A 658 29.93 6.31 38.62
CA THR A 658 28.62 6.83 39.08
C THR A 658 27.50 5.97 38.47
N PRO A 659 26.40 5.67 39.17
CA PRO A 659 25.34 4.79 38.66
C PRO A 659 24.59 5.43 37.49
N VAL A 660 24.46 4.68 36.40
CA VAL A 660 23.57 5.01 35.28
C VAL A 660 22.13 4.85 35.74
N VAL A 661 21.36 5.92 35.57
CA VAL A 661 19.91 5.96 35.78
C VAL A 661 19.24 5.13 34.67
N THR A 662 18.53 4.08 35.06
CA THR A 662 17.65 3.28 34.21
C THR A 662 16.49 4.15 33.70
N PRO A 663 16.19 4.17 32.39
CA PRO A 663 14.98 4.83 31.89
C PRO A 663 13.73 4.04 32.26
N THR A 664 12.76 4.75 32.82
CA THR A 664 11.41 4.31 33.19
C THR A 664 10.59 3.91 31.94
N PRO A 665 9.79 2.82 31.97
CA PRO A 665 8.85 2.49 30.89
C PRO A 665 7.53 3.28 31.02
N ILE A 666 6.93 3.66 29.89
CA ILE A 666 5.55 4.17 29.77
C ILE A 666 4.74 3.19 28.89
N PRO A 667 3.44 2.95 29.18
CA PRO A 667 2.79 1.65 29.06
C PRO A 667 1.97 1.45 27.77
N GLY A 668 1.94 0.21 27.29
CA GLY A 668 1.08 -0.24 26.19
C GLY A 668 0.99 -1.77 26.07
N GLY A 669 0.06 -2.38 26.82
CA GLY A 669 -0.55 -3.69 26.56
C GLY A 669 0.35 -4.93 26.48
N ASP A 670 0.72 -5.50 27.63
CA ASP A 670 1.38 -6.82 27.70
C ASP A 670 0.40 -7.96 27.33
N VAL A 671 0.75 -8.76 26.31
CA VAL A 671 0.20 -10.12 26.17
C VAL A 671 1.11 -11.04 26.98
N SER A 672 0.60 -11.55 28.11
CA SER A 672 1.30 -12.58 28.89
C SER A 672 1.14 -13.94 28.22
N CYS A 673 2.15 -14.80 28.29
CA CYS A 673 2.15 -16.15 27.73
C CYS A 673 2.38 -17.14 28.85
N SER A 674 1.74 -18.31 28.80
CA SER A 674 2.04 -19.38 29.74
C SER A 674 3.48 -19.86 29.56
N ALA A 675 4.06 -20.43 30.62
CA ALA A 675 5.33 -21.14 30.52
C ALA A 675 5.26 -22.24 29.44
N VAL A 676 6.37 -22.42 28.73
CA VAL A 676 6.47 -23.40 27.64
C VAL A 676 6.60 -24.81 28.22
N GLU A 677 5.73 -25.70 27.75
CA GLU A 677 5.78 -27.13 28.04
C GLU A 677 6.65 -27.83 26.99
N ASN A 678 7.74 -28.46 27.41
CA ASN A 678 8.65 -29.20 26.53
C ASN A 678 8.13 -30.61 26.24
N ASP A 679 8.40 -31.08 25.03
CA ASP A 679 8.04 -32.39 24.48
C ASP A 679 6.53 -32.67 24.45
N VAL A 680 5.74 -31.61 24.27
CA VAL A 680 4.28 -31.64 24.29
C VAL A 680 3.71 -31.14 22.96
N ASP A 681 2.75 -31.91 22.42
CA ASP A 681 1.86 -31.47 21.34
C ASP A 681 0.38 -31.60 21.77
N TYR A 682 -0.44 -30.69 21.26
CA TYR A 682 -1.89 -30.68 21.43
C TYR A 682 -2.53 -30.98 20.07
N ALA A 683 -2.94 -32.22 19.83
CA ALA A 683 -3.36 -32.62 18.49
C ALA A 683 -4.66 -31.93 18.04
N GLY A 684 -4.66 -31.39 16.81
CA GLY A 684 -5.81 -30.74 16.18
C GLY A 684 -6.04 -29.27 16.56
N ASN A 685 -7.19 -28.74 16.18
CA ASN A 685 -7.59 -27.33 16.35
C ASN A 685 -6.65 -26.29 15.69
N ASP A 686 -5.85 -26.69 14.70
CA ASP A 686 -4.98 -25.79 13.96
C ASP A 686 -5.80 -24.81 13.11
N ILE A 687 -5.56 -23.52 13.31
CA ILE A 687 -6.20 -22.43 12.57
C ILE A 687 -5.20 -21.64 11.72
N GLY A 688 -3.95 -22.10 11.71
CA GLY A 688 -2.87 -21.57 10.90
C GLY A 688 -1.52 -22.05 11.42
N SER A 689 -0.47 -21.71 10.68
CA SER A 689 0.90 -21.91 11.14
C SER A 689 1.80 -20.78 10.66
N THR A 690 2.90 -20.56 11.37
CA THR A 690 3.92 -19.57 11.06
C THR A 690 5.30 -20.16 11.22
N ALA A 691 6.18 -19.96 10.23
CA ALA A 691 7.56 -20.41 10.32
C ALA A 691 8.34 -19.53 11.30
N ARG A 692 8.90 -20.15 12.34
CA ARG A 692 9.70 -19.49 13.39
C ARG A 692 10.81 -20.41 13.83
N SER A 693 12.01 -19.84 13.99
CA SER A 693 13.19 -20.59 14.41
C SER A 693 13.18 -21.03 15.87
N SER A 694 12.28 -20.49 16.72
CA SER A 694 12.10 -20.95 18.10
C SER A 694 10.67 -20.79 18.59
N VAL A 695 10.35 -21.49 19.69
CA VAL A 695 9.05 -21.43 20.35
C VAL A 695 8.74 -20.05 20.94
N ASP A 696 9.74 -19.26 21.32
CA ASP A 696 9.55 -17.96 22.00
C ASP A 696 8.80 -16.95 21.13
N ALA A 697 8.91 -17.08 19.80
CA ALA A 697 8.19 -16.25 18.84
C ALA A 697 6.75 -16.71 18.56
N CYS A 698 6.40 -17.95 18.92
CA CYS A 698 5.06 -18.50 18.65
C CYS A 698 3.96 -17.81 19.46
N CYS A 699 4.30 -17.26 20.62
CA CYS A 699 3.30 -16.60 21.44
C CYS A 699 2.76 -15.33 20.79
N ALA A 700 3.65 -14.48 20.27
CA ALA A 700 3.26 -13.27 19.56
C ALA A 700 2.48 -13.60 18.28
N ASP A 701 2.88 -14.65 17.57
CA ASP A 701 2.16 -15.11 16.37
C ASP A 701 0.74 -15.59 16.70
N CYS A 702 0.59 -16.33 17.82
CA CYS A 702 -0.72 -16.73 18.29
C CYS A 702 -1.54 -15.51 18.71
N ALA A 703 -0.95 -14.56 19.45
CA ALA A 703 -1.63 -13.32 19.86
C ALA A 703 -2.12 -12.49 18.66
N ALA A 704 -1.35 -12.48 17.57
CA ALA A 704 -1.68 -11.76 16.33
C ALA A 704 -2.70 -12.49 15.44
N LYS A 705 -2.97 -13.78 15.67
CA LYS A 705 -3.89 -14.59 14.87
C LYS A 705 -5.29 -14.61 15.51
N PRO A 706 -6.31 -13.98 14.90
CA PRO A 706 -7.66 -14.00 15.45
C PRO A 706 -8.16 -15.44 15.68
N GLY A 707 -8.62 -15.70 16.90
CA GLY A 707 -9.12 -17.01 17.33
C GLY A 707 -8.05 -17.97 17.85
N CYS A 708 -6.75 -17.61 17.86
CA CYS A 708 -5.70 -18.44 18.44
C CYS A 708 -5.66 -18.27 19.96
N SER A 709 -5.51 -19.38 20.69
CA SER A 709 -5.34 -19.37 22.14
C SER A 709 -4.21 -20.28 22.62
N VAL A 710 -3.74 -21.17 21.76
CA VAL A 710 -2.68 -22.16 22.01
C VAL A 710 -1.73 -22.19 20.82
N TYR A 711 -0.46 -22.44 21.06
CA TYR A 711 0.50 -22.72 20.00
C TYR A 711 1.34 -23.95 20.35
N VAL A 712 1.75 -24.69 19.32
CA VAL A 712 2.74 -25.76 19.44
C VAL A 712 3.83 -25.53 18.42
N TRP A 713 5.07 -25.39 18.89
CA TRP A 713 6.22 -25.31 18.03
C TRP A 713 6.82 -26.69 17.78
N THR A 714 7.25 -26.95 16.55
CA THR A 714 7.95 -28.19 16.17
C THR A 714 9.11 -27.87 15.22
N ASN A 715 10.08 -28.79 15.09
CA ASN A 715 11.22 -28.65 14.16
C ASN A 715 10.86 -28.85 12.67
N TYR A 716 9.58 -28.91 12.32
CA TYR A 716 9.13 -29.08 10.95
C TYR A 716 9.59 -27.90 10.07
N ASN A 717 10.24 -28.17 8.93
CA ASN A 717 10.79 -27.17 8.00
C ASN A 717 11.70 -26.11 8.63
N GLY A 718 12.50 -26.49 9.65
CA GLY A 718 13.43 -25.57 10.31
C GLY A 718 12.80 -24.75 11.44
N GLY A 719 11.57 -25.09 11.85
CA GLY A 719 10.87 -24.48 12.96
C GLY A 719 9.51 -23.91 12.53
N MET A 720 8.44 -24.46 13.08
CA MET A 720 7.06 -24.10 12.73
C MET A 720 6.21 -23.98 13.99
N CYS A 721 5.55 -22.83 14.17
CA CYS A 721 4.50 -22.61 15.15
C CYS A 721 3.16 -23.03 14.55
N TRP A 722 2.54 -24.06 15.11
CA TRP A 722 1.17 -24.45 14.80
C TRP A 722 0.23 -23.70 15.73
N LEU A 723 -0.52 -22.75 15.17
CA LEU A 723 -1.42 -21.84 15.88
C LEU A 723 -2.79 -22.47 16.00
N LYS A 724 -3.28 -22.62 17.22
CA LYS A 724 -4.45 -23.43 17.55
C LYS A 724 -5.51 -22.62 18.25
N SER A 725 -6.77 -22.90 17.94
CA SER A 725 -7.92 -22.23 18.56
C SER A 725 -8.20 -22.66 20.00
N GLY A 726 -7.64 -23.80 20.44
CA GLY A 726 -7.72 -24.32 21.80
C GLY A 726 -6.88 -25.58 21.99
N ARG A 727 -6.75 -26.06 23.24
CA ARG A 727 -5.98 -27.28 23.55
C ARG A 727 -6.77 -28.51 23.08
N GLY A 728 -6.20 -29.27 22.14
CA GLY A 728 -6.66 -30.63 21.81
C GLY A 728 -6.17 -31.67 22.83
N PRO A 729 -6.33 -32.98 22.57
CA PRO A 729 -5.76 -34.04 23.40
C PRO A 729 -4.24 -33.87 23.54
N LYS A 730 -3.74 -33.90 24.78
CA LYS A 730 -2.31 -33.77 25.07
C LYS A 730 -1.59 -35.07 24.68
N SER A 731 -0.52 -34.95 23.91
CA SER A 731 0.35 -36.07 23.55
C SER A 731 1.82 -35.72 23.80
N THR A 732 2.65 -36.74 24.04
CA THR A 732 4.10 -36.56 24.23
C THR A 732 4.79 -36.71 22.88
N GLN A 733 5.45 -35.64 22.42
CA GLN A 733 6.18 -35.63 21.16
C GLN A 733 7.55 -34.98 21.36
N SER A 734 8.60 -35.78 21.22
CA SER A 734 9.98 -35.31 21.43
C SER A 734 10.34 -34.18 20.47
N GLY A 735 10.81 -33.06 21.03
CA GLY A 735 11.18 -31.83 20.32
C GLY A 735 10.04 -30.84 20.09
N ALA A 736 8.79 -31.19 20.39
CA ALA A 736 7.66 -30.25 20.34
C ALA A 736 7.65 -29.36 21.60
N LYS A 737 7.23 -28.11 21.47
CA LYS A 737 7.16 -27.16 22.59
C LYS A 737 5.85 -26.39 22.55
N ALA A 738 5.00 -26.56 23.55
CA ALA A 738 3.66 -25.99 23.56
C ALA A 738 3.52 -24.82 24.55
N GLY A 739 2.68 -23.85 24.22
CA GLY A 739 2.32 -22.75 25.11
C GLY A 739 0.96 -22.15 24.76
N SER A 740 0.48 -21.21 25.56
CA SER A 740 -0.79 -20.53 25.34
C SER A 740 -0.65 -19.04 25.63
N ILE A 741 -1.45 -18.22 24.96
CA ILE A 741 -1.57 -16.80 25.29
C ILE A 741 -2.49 -16.66 26.51
N ASP A 742 -2.02 -16.02 27.57
CA ASP A 742 -2.80 -15.78 28.78
C ASP A 742 -3.87 -14.73 28.47
N ALA A 743 -5.13 -15.11 28.66
CA ALA A 743 -6.28 -14.34 28.25
C ALA A 743 -6.65 -13.21 29.25
N SER A 744 -5.65 -12.41 29.64
CA SER A 744 -5.83 -11.29 30.57
C SER A 744 -6.14 -9.95 29.88
N ALA A 745 -5.72 -9.75 28.62
CA ALA A 745 -5.97 -8.49 27.90
C ALA A 745 -7.41 -8.33 27.39
N SER A 746 -8.17 -9.42 27.30
CA SER A 746 -9.56 -9.40 26.81
C SER A 746 -10.59 -9.66 27.92
N GLY A 747 -10.21 -9.80 29.19
CA GLY A 747 -11.14 -10.08 30.30
C GLY A 747 -12.03 -11.31 30.08
N CYS A 748 -11.62 -12.23 29.20
CA CYS A 748 -12.35 -13.46 28.88
C CYS A 748 -11.36 -14.61 28.79
N GLY A 749 -11.64 -15.67 29.53
CA GLY A 749 -10.87 -16.91 29.53
C GLY A 749 -10.88 -17.60 28.17
N ILE A 750 -9.95 -18.52 28.02
CA ILE A 750 -9.77 -19.30 26.79
C ILE A 750 -11.03 -20.14 26.53
N PRO A 751 -11.64 -20.08 25.33
CA PRO A 751 -12.76 -20.94 25.00
C PRO A 751 -12.40 -22.42 25.05
N GLU A 752 -13.19 -23.18 25.79
CA GLU A 752 -13.07 -24.60 26.04
C GLU A 752 -14.05 -25.35 25.13
N PRO A 753 -13.60 -25.92 23.99
CA PRO A 753 -14.48 -26.67 23.11
C PRO A 753 -14.96 -27.96 23.78
N ASN A 754 -16.14 -28.43 23.37
CA ASN A 754 -16.82 -29.61 23.90
C ASN A 754 -17.00 -29.58 25.43
N THR A 755 -17.18 -28.40 26.00
CA THR A 755 -17.31 -28.19 27.44
C THR A 755 -18.51 -27.31 27.75
N ASP A 756 -19.26 -27.67 28.79
CA ASP A 756 -20.37 -26.89 29.33
C ASP A 756 -20.16 -26.65 30.82
N PHE A 757 -20.36 -25.42 31.28
CA PHE A 757 -20.44 -25.09 32.70
C PHE A 757 -21.86 -25.28 33.22
N ALA A 758 -22.35 -26.52 33.33
CA ALA A 758 -23.77 -26.81 33.57
C ALA A 758 -24.37 -26.13 34.82
N GLY A 759 -25.55 -25.52 34.66
CA GLY A 759 -26.26 -24.81 35.72
C GLY A 759 -25.73 -23.40 35.95
N GLN A 760 -26.25 -22.73 37.00
CA GLN A 760 -25.87 -21.36 37.38
C GLN A 760 -26.14 -20.29 36.30
N ASP A 761 -27.12 -20.53 35.42
CA ASP A 761 -27.47 -19.58 34.36
C ASP A 761 -28.07 -18.29 34.95
N VAL A 762 -27.52 -17.16 34.53
CA VAL A 762 -28.01 -15.81 34.86
C VAL A 762 -28.70 -15.12 33.68
N GLY A 763 -28.76 -15.80 32.53
CA GLY A 763 -29.45 -15.36 31.32
C GLY A 763 -28.92 -16.05 30.07
N ASN A 764 -29.52 -15.75 28.93
CA ASN A 764 -29.00 -16.16 27.63
C ASN A 764 -29.21 -15.05 26.59
N VAL A 765 -28.35 -15.02 25.58
CA VAL A 765 -28.46 -14.09 24.45
C VAL A 765 -28.05 -14.78 23.14
N PRO A 766 -28.54 -14.32 21.97
CA PRO A 766 -28.01 -14.77 20.68
C PRO A 766 -26.52 -14.45 20.55
N GLY A 767 -25.74 -15.39 20.03
CA GLY A 767 -24.32 -15.17 19.72
C GLY A 767 -23.74 -16.36 18.97
N THR A 768 -23.02 -16.10 17.89
CA THR A 768 -22.58 -17.13 16.93
C THR A 768 -21.15 -17.61 17.18
N ASN A 769 -20.41 -16.89 18.03
CA ASN A 769 -19.03 -17.20 18.37
C ASN A 769 -18.72 -16.86 19.85
N PRO A 770 -17.63 -17.42 20.43
CA PRO A 770 -17.27 -17.17 21.83
C PRO A 770 -17.00 -15.69 22.16
N GLY A 771 -16.57 -14.89 21.17
CA GLY A 771 -16.39 -13.44 21.31
C GLY A 771 -17.70 -12.71 21.61
N ASP A 772 -18.78 -13.06 20.90
CA ASP A 772 -20.13 -12.54 21.15
C ASP A 772 -20.57 -12.83 22.59
N CYS A 773 -20.34 -14.07 23.05
CA CYS A 773 -20.71 -14.52 24.39
C CYS A 773 -19.87 -13.86 25.49
N CYS A 774 -18.58 -13.67 25.25
CA CYS A 774 -17.67 -12.92 26.10
C CYS A 774 -18.15 -11.47 26.27
N ALA A 775 -18.46 -10.78 25.17
CA ALA A 775 -18.95 -9.40 25.20
C ALA A 775 -20.29 -9.28 25.93
N ALA A 776 -21.20 -10.23 25.72
CA ALA A 776 -22.48 -10.29 26.43
C ALA A 776 -22.31 -10.55 27.93
N CYS A 777 -21.46 -11.51 28.30
CA CYS A 777 -21.18 -11.82 29.69
C CYS A 777 -20.51 -10.63 30.41
N LYS A 778 -19.62 -9.89 29.73
CA LYS A 778 -19.03 -8.66 30.27
C LYS A 778 -20.07 -7.62 30.64
N LYS A 779 -21.09 -7.41 29.80
CA LYS A 779 -22.19 -6.47 30.05
C LYS A 779 -23.12 -6.92 31.17
N ASN A 780 -23.23 -8.22 31.43
CA ASN A 780 -24.07 -8.75 32.51
C ASN A 780 -23.29 -8.79 33.84
N LYS A 781 -23.71 -7.99 34.83
CA LYS A 781 -23.01 -7.87 36.13
C LYS A 781 -22.90 -9.19 36.90
N ALA A 782 -23.92 -10.04 36.81
CA ALA A 782 -23.97 -11.33 37.49
C ALA A 782 -23.24 -12.46 36.72
N CYS A 783 -22.80 -12.21 35.48
CA CYS A 783 -22.12 -13.20 34.65
C CYS A 783 -20.61 -13.21 34.89
N ASN A 784 -20.06 -14.41 35.10
CA ASN A 784 -18.63 -14.69 35.28
C ASN A 784 -18.13 -15.80 34.34
N ALA A 785 -19.01 -16.44 33.58
CA ALA A 785 -18.67 -17.44 32.57
C ALA A 785 -19.80 -17.59 31.54
N TYR A 786 -19.56 -18.24 30.41
CA TYR A 786 -20.62 -18.59 29.45
C TYR A 786 -20.44 -19.99 28.87
N SER A 787 -21.53 -20.57 28.34
CA SER A 787 -21.52 -21.73 27.44
C SER A 787 -22.21 -21.36 26.13
N LEU A 788 -21.52 -21.46 25.00
CA LEU A 788 -22.05 -21.26 23.65
C LEU A 788 -22.52 -22.59 23.08
N TRP A 789 -23.80 -22.68 22.73
CA TRP A 789 -24.37 -23.83 22.04
C TRP A 789 -25.48 -23.37 21.08
N ASN A 790 -25.47 -23.90 19.86
CA ASN A 790 -26.48 -23.63 18.82
C ASN A 790 -26.77 -22.12 18.60
N ASN A 791 -25.71 -21.32 18.47
CA ASN A 791 -25.77 -19.86 18.31
C ASN A 791 -26.43 -19.09 19.49
N ILE A 792 -26.46 -19.68 20.68
CA ILE A 792 -26.95 -19.06 21.91
C ILE A 792 -25.85 -19.10 22.98
N CYS A 793 -25.57 -17.93 23.56
CA CYS A 793 -24.67 -17.75 24.69
C CYS A 793 -25.45 -17.88 26.01
N TRP A 794 -25.23 -18.96 26.74
CA TRP A 794 -25.79 -19.18 28.08
C TRP A 794 -24.85 -18.57 29.11
N LEU A 795 -25.22 -17.41 29.66
CA LEU A 795 -24.46 -16.61 30.61
C LEU A 795 -24.61 -17.19 32.02
N LYS A 796 -23.50 -17.31 32.76
CA LYS A 796 -23.45 -18.06 34.03
C LYS A 796 -22.80 -17.26 35.15
N SER A 797 -23.30 -17.43 36.38
CA SER A 797 -22.73 -16.78 37.57
C SER A 797 -21.43 -17.43 38.06
N GLY A 798 -21.12 -18.63 37.63
CA GLY A 798 -19.89 -19.35 37.95
C GLY A 798 -19.63 -20.51 36.99
N HIS A 799 -18.55 -21.26 37.21
CA HIS A 799 -18.06 -22.31 36.32
C HIS A 799 -17.92 -23.69 37.00
N ASN A 800 -18.47 -23.84 38.21
CA ASN A 800 -18.31 -25.05 39.03
C ASN A 800 -19.05 -26.29 38.48
N GLY A 801 -19.94 -26.09 37.50
CA GLY A 801 -20.68 -27.17 36.81
C GLY A 801 -19.97 -27.74 35.57
N ARG A 802 -18.67 -27.48 35.43
CA ARG A 802 -17.87 -27.90 34.27
C ARG A 802 -17.99 -29.40 33.98
N LYS A 803 -18.48 -29.74 32.79
CA LYS A 803 -18.61 -31.10 32.28
C LYS A 803 -18.33 -31.17 30.78
N ALA A 804 -17.97 -32.35 30.29
CA ALA A 804 -17.84 -32.59 28.86
C ALA A 804 -19.21 -32.53 28.17
N ALA A 805 -19.31 -31.77 27.08
CA ALA A 805 -20.54 -31.58 26.30
C ALA A 805 -20.18 -31.30 24.82
N PRO A 806 -20.19 -32.33 23.95
CA PRO A 806 -19.85 -32.17 22.53
C PRO A 806 -20.69 -31.11 21.82
N GLY A 807 -20.03 -30.23 21.06
CA GLY A 807 -20.69 -29.13 20.33
C GLY A 807 -20.98 -27.88 21.15
N THR A 808 -20.63 -27.85 22.44
CA THR A 808 -20.71 -26.66 23.30
C THR A 808 -19.32 -26.09 23.53
N THR A 809 -19.17 -24.76 23.53
CA THR A 809 -17.91 -24.09 23.88
C THR A 809 -18.11 -23.20 25.09
N ALA A 810 -17.39 -23.43 26.19
CA ALA A 810 -17.53 -22.64 27.41
C ALA A 810 -16.28 -21.79 27.70
N ALA A 811 -16.43 -20.64 28.36
CA ALA A 811 -15.27 -19.89 28.82
C ALA A 811 -15.60 -19.05 30.07
N VAL A 812 -14.62 -18.91 30.97
CA VAL A 812 -14.72 -17.97 32.11
C VAL A 812 -14.58 -16.52 31.61
N VAL A 813 -15.04 -15.55 32.37
CA VAL A 813 -14.94 -14.12 32.03
C VAL A 813 -14.30 -13.39 33.21
N ASN A 814 -13.03 -13.00 33.03
CA ASN A 814 -12.18 -12.41 34.05
C ASN A 814 -12.51 -10.92 34.21
N LYS A 815 -13.07 -10.55 35.35
CA LYS A 815 -13.46 -9.16 35.66
C LYS A 815 -12.79 -8.59 36.91
N CYS A 816 -11.70 -9.22 37.32
CA CYS A 816 -10.74 -8.73 38.32
C CYS A 816 -9.34 -8.71 37.69
N SER A 817 -8.42 -7.97 38.32
CA SER A 817 -7.00 -8.01 37.96
C SER A 817 -6.47 -9.44 38.05
N ALA A 818 -5.30 -9.67 37.46
CA ALA A 818 -4.56 -10.89 37.72
C ALA A 818 -4.38 -11.09 39.25
N LEU A 819 -4.41 -12.35 39.68
CA LEU A 819 -4.21 -12.72 41.07
C LEU A 819 -2.76 -12.44 41.49
N GLU A 820 -2.59 -11.60 42.50
CA GLU A 820 -1.32 -11.28 43.13
C GLU A 820 -1.02 -12.34 44.20
N ILE A 821 -0.29 -13.38 43.81
CA ILE A 821 0.14 -14.46 44.70
C ILE A 821 1.19 -13.93 45.68
N GLY A 822 1.08 -14.34 46.94
CA GLY A 822 2.05 -13.96 47.96
C GLY A 822 1.87 -12.52 48.44
N THR A 823 0.74 -11.89 48.11
CA THR A 823 0.50 -10.47 48.39
C THR A 823 -0.81 -10.34 49.17
N ASP A 824 -0.72 -9.73 50.35
CA ASP A 824 -1.84 -9.37 51.19
C ASP A 824 -2.14 -7.88 51.05
N TYR A 825 -3.41 -7.53 50.85
CA TYR A 825 -3.85 -6.14 50.85
C TYR A 825 -4.21 -5.78 52.29
N VAL A 826 -3.47 -4.89 52.93
CA VAL A 826 -3.60 -4.70 54.38
C VAL A 826 -4.70 -3.69 54.70
N GLY A 827 -5.70 -4.12 55.47
CA GLY A 827 -6.81 -3.29 55.93
C GLY A 827 -7.90 -3.07 54.88
N SER A 828 -8.77 -2.09 55.14
CA SER A 828 -9.96 -1.79 54.32
C SER A 828 -10.96 -2.95 54.17
N ASP A 829 -10.94 -3.93 55.08
CA ASP A 829 -11.87 -5.06 55.07
C ASP A 829 -13.31 -4.61 55.34
N ILE A 830 -14.23 -5.05 54.48
CA ILE A 830 -15.66 -4.75 54.56
C ILE A 830 -16.52 -6.02 54.74
N GLY A 831 -15.89 -7.20 54.74
CA GLY A 831 -16.57 -8.46 55.00
C GLY A 831 -15.74 -9.66 54.57
N SER A 832 -16.28 -10.86 54.76
CA SER A 832 -15.65 -12.09 54.30
C SER A 832 -16.66 -13.16 53.90
N ALA A 833 -16.28 -14.07 53.00
CA ALA A 833 -17.08 -15.25 52.67
C ALA A 833 -16.21 -16.44 52.32
N ALA A 834 -16.73 -17.64 52.56
CA ALA A 834 -16.08 -18.88 52.15
C ALA A 834 -16.00 -18.98 50.61
N ALA A 835 -14.85 -19.47 50.14
CA ALA A 835 -14.58 -19.72 48.74
C ALA A 835 -13.52 -20.81 48.58
N SER A 836 -13.81 -21.79 47.73
CA SER A 836 -12.92 -22.90 47.40
C SER A 836 -11.61 -22.45 46.78
N THR A 837 -11.63 -21.39 45.97
CA THR A 837 -10.47 -20.85 45.29
C THR A 837 -10.42 -19.32 45.38
N ALA A 838 -9.26 -18.74 45.13
CA ALA A 838 -9.12 -17.28 45.07
C ALA A 838 -9.91 -16.66 43.90
N ASP A 839 -10.07 -17.36 42.78
CA ASP A 839 -10.85 -16.91 41.62
C ASP A 839 -12.33 -16.71 41.97
N ASP A 840 -12.89 -17.58 42.83
CA ASP A 840 -14.27 -17.47 43.31
C ASP A 840 -14.53 -16.16 44.09
N CYS A 841 -13.48 -15.56 44.66
CA CYS A 841 -13.59 -14.32 45.42
C CYS A 841 -13.90 -13.11 44.54
N CYS A 842 -13.46 -13.11 43.27
CA CYS A 842 -13.74 -12.01 42.36
C CYS A 842 -15.25 -11.82 42.16
N ALA A 843 -15.96 -12.92 41.89
CA ALA A 843 -17.40 -12.91 41.69
C ALA A 843 -18.15 -12.46 42.96
N LYS A 844 -17.72 -12.95 44.13
CA LYS A 844 -18.35 -12.60 45.41
C LYS A 844 -18.10 -11.15 45.78
N CYS A 845 -16.88 -10.64 45.57
CA CYS A 845 -16.55 -9.23 45.80
C CYS A 845 -17.39 -8.33 44.89
N ARG A 846 -17.48 -8.60 43.59
CA ARG A 846 -18.29 -7.80 42.64
C ARG A 846 -19.77 -7.71 43.00
N ASN A 847 -20.31 -8.73 43.67
CA ASN A 847 -21.69 -8.77 44.12
C ASN A 847 -21.89 -8.14 45.52
N MET A 848 -20.80 -7.83 46.23
CA MET A 848 -20.82 -7.14 47.51
C MET A 848 -20.71 -5.63 47.29
N ASN A 849 -21.73 -4.89 47.71
CA ASN A 849 -21.76 -3.44 47.53
C ASN A 849 -20.56 -2.77 48.22
N GLY A 850 -19.83 -1.94 47.49
CA GLY A 850 -18.64 -1.25 47.97
C GLY A 850 -17.35 -2.06 47.95
N CYS A 851 -17.34 -3.31 47.45
CA CYS A 851 -16.10 -4.10 47.33
C CYS A 851 -15.32 -3.75 46.07
N GLY A 852 -14.09 -3.28 46.25
CA GLY A 852 -13.15 -2.94 45.18
C GLY A 852 -11.95 -3.89 45.09
N ALA A 853 -11.73 -4.74 46.10
CA ALA A 853 -10.63 -5.71 46.12
C ALA A 853 -10.93 -6.88 47.07
N PHE A 854 -10.13 -7.95 46.99
CA PHE A 854 -10.18 -9.04 47.97
C PHE A 854 -8.79 -9.61 48.24
N SER A 855 -8.65 -10.29 49.38
CA SER A 855 -7.52 -11.17 49.70
C SER A 855 -8.06 -12.52 50.13
N TRP A 856 -7.61 -13.60 49.50
CA TRP A 856 -7.99 -14.96 49.81
C TRP A 856 -6.90 -15.64 50.65
N TYR A 857 -7.32 -16.25 51.75
CA TYR A 857 -6.45 -17.01 52.64
C TYR A 857 -7.20 -18.24 53.15
N GLN A 858 -6.59 -19.43 52.97
CA GLN A 858 -7.09 -20.72 53.47
C GLN A 858 -8.61 -20.93 53.30
N GLY A 859 -9.12 -20.73 52.09
CA GLY A 859 -10.53 -21.00 51.77
C GLY A 859 -11.52 -19.87 52.08
N THR A 860 -11.02 -18.69 52.48
CA THR A 860 -11.87 -17.52 52.81
C THR A 860 -11.43 -16.30 52.02
N CYS A 861 -12.39 -15.63 51.39
CA CYS A 861 -12.23 -14.31 50.80
C CYS A 861 -12.44 -13.24 51.87
N TYR A 862 -11.47 -12.36 52.04
CA TYR A 862 -11.57 -11.13 52.82
C TYR A 862 -11.77 -9.97 51.85
N PHE A 863 -12.99 -9.48 51.77
CA PHE A 863 -13.44 -8.42 50.86
C PHE A 863 -13.05 -7.06 51.38
N LYS A 864 -12.62 -6.19 50.48
CA LYS A 864 -12.05 -4.89 50.80
C LYS A 864 -12.67 -3.81 49.94
N SER A 865 -12.80 -2.62 50.50
CA SER A 865 -13.39 -1.48 49.77
C SER A 865 -12.54 -1.01 48.60
N SER A 866 -11.22 -1.17 48.68
CA SER A 866 -10.25 -0.81 47.63
C SER A 866 -8.89 -1.47 47.89
N LYS A 867 -7.96 -1.40 46.93
CA LYS A 867 -6.56 -1.81 47.15
C LYS A 867 -5.84 -0.79 48.03
N SER A 868 -5.46 -1.19 49.22
CA SER A 868 -4.65 -0.43 50.18
C SER A 868 -3.17 -0.83 50.11
N ALA A 869 -2.37 -0.42 51.11
CA ALA A 869 -0.98 -0.82 51.22
C ALA A 869 -0.82 -2.35 51.16
N THR A 870 0.19 -2.84 50.44
CA THR A 870 0.42 -4.28 50.27
C THR A 870 1.50 -4.78 51.23
N LYS A 871 1.39 -6.04 51.64
CA LYS A 871 2.41 -6.76 52.42
C LYS A 871 2.69 -8.12 51.80
N ALA A 872 3.96 -8.49 51.72
CA ALA A 872 4.34 -9.83 51.27
C ALA A 872 3.89 -10.89 52.31
N ASN A 873 3.10 -11.85 51.84
CA ASN A 873 2.66 -13.02 52.59
C ASN A 873 2.40 -14.18 51.63
N GLY A 874 3.32 -15.15 51.58
CA GLY A 874 3.31 -16.27 50.62
C GLY A 874 2.05 -17.14 50.62
N ASN A 875 1.20 -17.05 51.64
CA ASN A 875 -0.02 -17.84 51.78
C ASN A 875 -1.30 -17.08 51.37
N VAL A 876 -1.19 -15.83 50.96
CA VAL A 876 -2.34 -14.97 50.60
C VAL A 876 -2.32 -14.67 49.10
N ILE A 877 -3.49 -14.65 48.49
CA ILE A 877 -3.68 -14.30 47.08
C ILE A 877 -4.69 -13.16 46.99
N SER A 878 -4.31 -12.03 46.40
CA SER A 878 -5.19 -10.85 46.34
C SER A 878 -5.45 -10.37 44.92
N ALA A 879 -6.57 -9.68 44.68
CA ALA A 879 -6.84 -9.02 43.40
C ALA A 879 -7.80 -7.84 43.56
N THR A 880 -7.80 -6.94 42.58
CA THR A 880 -8.75 -5.82 42.51
C THR A 880 -9.87 -6.11 41.54
N VAL A 881 -11.06 -5.58 41.82
CA VAL A 881 -12.16 -5.61 40.87
C VAL A 881 -11.89 -4.57 39.79
N LEU A 882 -11.97 -4.99 38.52
CA LEU A 882 -11.86 -4.06 37.38
C LEU A 882 -13.24 -3.44 37.15
N MET A 883 -13.32 -2.11 37.19
CA MET A 883 -14.56 -1.36 36.92
C MET A 883 -14.99 -1.49 35.46
#